data_AF-A0A973CSC5-F1
#
_entry.id   AF-A0A973CSC5-F1
#
_cell.length_a   1.000
_cell.length_b   1.000
_cell.length_c   1.000
_cell.angle_alpha   90.00
_cell.angle_beta   90.00
_cell.angle_gamma   90.00
#
_symmetry.space_group_name_H-M   'P 1'
#
loop_
_entity.id
_entity.type
_entity.pdbx_description
1 polymer ?
#
loop_
_entity_poly.entity_id
_entity_poly.type
_entity_poly.pdbx_seq_one_letter_code
_entity_poly.pdbx_strand_id
1 'polypeptide(L)'
;MSGSKARLEAISAVNRYEQEETINYEEIPSQELFGANVFSIAVMQERLPKAVFKKILKTIEDGEKLDTSIADVVALAMKEWALEHGATHYTHVFYPLTGSSAEKHDSFLQPDGSGGAIMEFSGNKLIQGEPDASSFPSGGIRQTFEARGYTAWDVTSPAYVLDNPNGATLCIPTAFVSWTGEALDKKTPILRSMKALNEQSQRLLKLFGHEDIAHITSSAGPEQEYFLIDRNFVLSRPDLITGRTLFGAPSPKGQEFDDHYFGRIPERVLACMYECEREMYKLGIPVITRHNEVAPGQYEIAPMYENANVATDHNHLVMHTLKSVAHKFGMECLTHEKPFAGLNGSGKHLNWSLGNSTQGNLLDPGDTPHENAQFLTFCAAVIRAVDIHAPLLRAVIASAANDHRLGANEAPPAIISIFLGDQLTDVFEQIKKGGAKRSKKAGTLTVGVDTLPPLPKDAGDRNRTSPFAFTGNRFEFRAVGSSQSLAGPLVALNTIIAESVDFIATALEKATKGDPKKLNAALQKVLKEIITKHDRVIFNGDGYSEEWHREAVEDRKLVNNISTLESLPAMASKEVVALFKKYKVLSKREIDSRLEVYKEQYCMTINVEANLTAEIALTMIYPAAVRYQSELAQAAANCNAAGVKFETCPLDRVTELITQLGAAIGALKEAHIEDADVKHSRTKIIPAMDGVREVVDALEAVVADDLWPLPTYQEMLFIK
;
A
#
# COMPACT_ATOMS: atom_id res chain seq x y z
N MET A 1 18.40 14.46 31.06
CA MET A 1 17.30 15.43 30.88
C MET A 1 16.02 14.74 31.33
N SER A 2 15.13 15.37 32.10
CA SER A 2 13.83 14.75 32.40
C SER A 2 13.01 14.65 31.10
N GLY A 3 12.30 13.54 30.88
CA GLY A 3 11.49 13.33 29.66
C GLY A 3 10.45 14.44 29.44
N SER A 4 9.88 14.95 30.53
CA SER A 4 8.99 16.13 30.54
C SER A 4 9.61 17.38 29.90
N LYS A 5 10.93 17.61 30.05
CA LYS A 5 11.58 18.78 29.45
C LYS A 5 11.57 18.71 27.91
N ALA A 6 11.87 17.54 27.33
CA ALA A 6 11.86 17.35 25.88
C ALA A 6 10.44 17.52 25.30
N ARG A 7 9.43 16.97 26.00
CA ARG A 7 8.01 17.15 25.66
C ARG A 7 7.59 18.63 25.66
N LEU A 8 7.91 19.38 26.71
CA LEU A 8 7.59 20.81 26.80
C LEU A 8 8.34 21.65 25.76
N GLU A 9 9.59 21.31 25.46
CA GLU A 9 10.37 21.92 24.38
C GLU A 9 9.73 21.66 23.01
N ALA A 10 9.20 20.45 22.77
CA ALA A 10 8.47 20.13 21.55
C ALA A 10 7.21 20.99 21.39
N ILE A 11 6.37 21.09 22.43
CA ILE A 11 5.17 21.97 22.40
C ILE A 11 5.56 23.42 22.11
N SER A 12 6.62 23.90 22.76
CA SER A 12 7.12 25.25 22.56
C SER A 12 7.68 25.48 21.15
N ALA A 13 8.26 24.45 20.53
CA ALA A 13 8.74 24.50 19.15
C ALA A 13 7.57 24.55 18.16
N VAL A 14 6.51 23.75 18.36
CA VAL A 14 5.31 23.78 17.51
C VAL A 14 4.65 25.16 17.51
N ASN A 15 4.42 25.74 18.70
CA ASN A 15 3.81 27.06 18.84
C ASN A 15 4.66 28.21 18.26
N ARG A 16 5.94 27.98 18.00
CA ARG A 16 6.88 28.96 17.43
C ARG A 16 7.21 28.67 15.97
N TYR A 17 6.55 27.68 15.35
CA TYR A 17 6.78 27.36 13.97
C TYR A 17 6.37 28.55 13.08
N GLU A 18 7.30 29.01 12.26
CA GLU A 18 7.06 29.98 11.19
C GLU A 18 7.44 29.33 9.87
N GLN A 19 6.58 29.49 8.86
CA GLN A 19 6.86 28.96 7.53
C GLN A 19 7.90 29.86 6.86
N GLU A 20 9.08 29.31 6.56
CA GLU A 20 10.19 30.07 5.98
C GLU A 20 9.97 30.42 4.50
N GLU A 21 9.33 29.54 3.72
CA GLU A 21 9.15 29.72 2.27
C GLU A 21 7.68 29.54 1.83
N THR A 22 7.18 30.48 1.04
CA THR A 22 5.86 30.38 0.40
C THR A 22 6.00 29.97 -1.06
N ILE A 23 5.24 28.96 -1.48
CA ILE A 23 5.24 28.47 -2.86
C ILE A 23 4.42 29.43 -3.75
N ASN A 24 5.06 30.03 -4.75
CA ASN A 24 4.36 30.85 -5.74
C ASN A 24 3.95 30.02 -6.97
N TYR A 25 2.63 29.87 -7.17
CA TYR A 25 2.05 29.14 -8.30
C TYR A 25 1.92 29.98 -9.57
N GLU A 26 2.06 31.31 -9.49
CA GLU A 26 2.02 32.18 -10.66
C GLU A 26 3.35 32.17 -11.43
N GLU A 27 4.46 31.91 -10.74
CA GLU A 27 5.80 31.91 -11.34
C GLU A 27 6.13 30.63 -12.10
N ILE A 28 5.66 29.47 -11.61
CA ILE A 28 5.88 28.18 -12.25
C ILE A 28 4.56 27.41 -12.27
N PRO A 29 3.80 27.48 -13.38
CA PRO A 29 2.57 26.74 -13.54
C PRO A 29 2.80 25.22 -13.44
N SER A 30 1.89 24.50 -12.78
CA SER A 30 2.00 23.03 -12.63
C SER A 30 2.07 22.29 -13.97
N GLN A 31 1.54 22.88 -15.04
CA GLN A 31 1.62 22.32 -16.40
C GLN A 31 3.07 22.25 -16.90
N GLU A 32 3.93 23.21 -16.54
CA GLU A 32 5.33 23.23 -16.94
C GLU A 32 6.17 22.24 -16.11
N LEU A 33 5.72 21.92 -14.89
CA LEU A 33 6.36 20.93 -14.04
C LEU A 33 6.06 19.50 -14.48
N PHE A 34 4.89 19.24 -15.07
CA PHE A 34 4.44 17.88 -15.30
C PHE A 34 5.38 17.09 -16.24
N GLY A 35 6.04 16.08 -15.68
CA GLY A 35 7.00 15.23 -16.39
C GLY A 35 8.33 15.92 -16.72
N ALA A 36 8.62 17.08 -16.13
CA ALA A 36 9.85 17.84 -16.41
C ALA A 36 11.12 17.02 -16.11
N ASN A 37 11.08 16.16 -15.08
CA ASN A 37 12.19 15.30 -14.70
C ASN A 37 12.03 13.86 -15.23
N VAL A 38 11.27 13.65 -16.30
CA VAL A 38 11.05 12.31 -16.87
C VAL A 38 11.58 12.24 -18.29
N PHE A 39 12.37 11.20 -18.58
CA PHE A 39 12.79 10.86 -19.94
C PHE A 39 11.62 10.22 -20.70
N SER A 40 10.59 11.05 -20.94
CA SER A 40 9.28 10.65 -21.44
C SER A 40 9.30 10.28 -22.93
N ILE A 41 8.19 9.74 -23.44
CA ILE A 41 8.02 9.44 -24.88
C ILE A 41 8.28 10.70 -25.73
N ALA A 42 7.85 11.88 -25.28
CA ALA A 42 8.09 13.14 -25.98
C ALA A 42 9.59 13.48 -26.06
N VAL A 43 10.30 13.36 -24.93
CA VAL A 43 11.76 13.57 -24.87
C VAL A 43 12.50 12.55 -25.73
N MET A 44 12.09 11.28 -25.67
CA MET A 44 12.64 10.21 -26.51
C MET A 44 12.43 10.51 -28.00
N GLN A 45 11.26 11.02 -28.40
CA GLN A 45 10.95 11.35 -29.79
C GLN A 45 11.81 12.52 -30.31
N GLU A 46 12.09 13.50 -29.47
CA GLU A 46 12.94 14.65 -29.80
C GLU A 46 14.41 14.25 -29.93
N ARG A 47 14.91 13.42 -29.00
CA ARG A 47 16.34 13.14 -28.86
C ARG A 47 16.82 11.91 -29.63
N LEU A 48 15.97 10.93 -29.87
CA LEU A 48 16.37 9.67 -30.50
C LEU A 48 16.18 9.69 -32.02
N PRO A 49 17.08 9.06 -32.79
CA PRO A 49 16.85 8.83 -34.21
C PRO A 49 15.52 8.10 -34.45
N LYS A 50 14.77 8.50 -35.49
CA LYS A 50 13.42 7.98 -35.81
C LYS A 50 13.34 6.45 -35.84
N ALA A 51 14.39 5.76 -36.31
CA ALA A 51 14.43 4.30 -36.35
C ALA A 51 14.58 3.68 -34.95
N VAL A 52 15.36 4.31 -34.07
CA VAL A 52 15.56 3.89 -32.67
C VAL A 52 14.28 4.13 -31.87
N PHE A 53 13.70 5.33 -31.97
CA PHE A 53 12.46 5.69 -31.30
C PHE A 53 11.33 4.69 -31.61
N LYS A 54 11.12 4.35 -32.89
CA LYS A 54 10.11 3.36 -33.30
C LYS A 54 10.31 1.97 -32.69
N LYS A 55 11.56 1.53 -32.51
CA LYS A 55 11.86 0.22 -31.90
C LYS A 55 11.54 0.23 -30.40
N ILE A 56 11.91 1.31 -29.70
CA ILE A 56 11.58 1.49 -28.28
C ILE A 56 10.08 1.55 -28.07
N LEU A 57 9.37 2.34 -28.89
CA LEU A 57 7.93 2.50 -28.76
C LEU A 57 7.20 1.17 -28.88
N LYS A 58 7.61 0.29 -29.80
CA LYS A 58 7.07 -1.08 -29.89
C LYS A 58 7.33 -1.92 -28.64
N THR A 59 8.50 -1.78 -28.01
CA THR A 59 8.77 -2.47 -26.75
C THR A 59 7.85 -1.94 -25.63
N ILE A 60 7.61 -0.63 -25.57
CA ILE A 60 6.76 0.00 -24.56
C ILE A 60 5.26 -0.31 -24.76
N GLU A 61 4.75 -0.14 -25.98
CA GLU A 61 3.32 -0.25 -26.30
C GLU A 61 2.88 -1.69 -26.57
N ASP A 62 3.69 -2.46 -27.31
CA ASP A 62 3.32 -3.82 -27.76
C ASP A 62 3.89 -4.92 -26.86
N GLY A 63 4.87 -4.60 -26.00
CA GLY A 63 5.59 -5.56 -25.17
C GLY A 63 6.55 -6.45 -25.97
N GLU A 64 7.04 -5.98 -27.12
CA GLU A 64 8.09 -6.66 -27.90
C GLU A 64 9.41 -6.76 -27.11
N LYS A 65 10.30 -7.69 -27.46
CA LYS A 65 11.61 -7.80 -26.80
C LYS A 65 12.48 -6.58 -27.13
N LEU A 66 13.12 -5.98 -26.12
CA LEU A 66 14.08 -4.88 -26.31
C LEU A 66 15.22 -5.30 -27.26
N ASP A 67 15.42 -4.52 -28.31
CA ASP A 67 16.53 -4.67 -29.25
C ASP A 67 17.81 -4.09 -28.62
N THR A 68 18.78 -4.92 -28.28
CA THR A 68 20.00 -4.45 -27.60
C THR A 68 20.90 -3.61 -28.51
N SER A 69 20.71 -3.65 -29.83
CA SER A 69 21.52 -2.86 -30.78
C SER A 69 21.29 -1.36 -30.69
N ILE A 70 20.18 -0.92 -30.08
CA ILE A 70 19.86 0.49 -29.91
C ILE A 70 20.33 1.07 -28.57
N ALA A 71 20.83 0.24 -27.65
CA ALA A 71 21.05 0.63 -26.27
C ALA A 71 22.11 1.71 -26.08
N ASP A 72 23.22 1.67 -26.83
CA ASP A 72 24.26 2.70 -26.75
C ASP A 72 23.73 4.08 -27.18
N VAL A 73 22.87 4.11 -28.20
CA VAL A 73 22.25 5.35 -28.69
C VAL A 73 21.31 5.92 -27.63
N VAL A 74 20.53 5.06 -26.98
CA VAL A 74 19.61 5.47 -25.91
C VAL A 74 20.37 5.93 -24.66
N ALA A 75 21.40 5.19 -24.26
CA ALA A 75 22.22 5.54 -23.11
C ALA A 75 22.89 6.90 -23.29
N LEU A 76 23.44 7.18 -24.48
CA LEU A 76 24.03 8.49 -24.77
C LEU A 76 23.00 9.61 -24.64
N ALA A 77 21.84 9.47 -25.29
CA ALA A 77 20.78 10.48 -25.25
C ALA A 77 20.22 10.69 -23.83
N MET A 78 20.04 9.61 -23.07
CA MET A 78 19.57 9.65 -21.68
C MET A 78 20.59 10.31 -20.76
N LYS A 79 21.88 10.04 -20.95
CA LYS A 79 22.98 10.67 -20.20
C LYS A 79 23.03 12.18 -20.47
N GLU A 80 23.00 12.60 -21.73
CA GLU A 80 23.03 14.01 -22.10
C GLU A 80 21.83 14.75 -21.52
N TRP A 81 20.64 14.19 -21.67
CA TRP A 81 19.42 14.72 -21.05
C TRP A 81 19.57 14.83 -19.52
N ALA A 82 20.06 13.79 -18.84
CA ALA A 82 20.22 13.81 -17.39
C ALA A 82 21.24 14.86 -16.92
N LEU A 83 22.34 15.04 -17.65
CA LEU A 83 23.37 16.05 -17.36
C LEU A 83 22.82 17.47 -17.50
N GLU A 84 21.95 17.71 -18.49
CA GLU A 84 21.24 18.99 -18.63
C GLU A 84 20.32 19.29 -17.44
N HIS A 85 19.83 18.25 -16.76
CA HIS A 85 19.04 18.33 -15.53
C HIS A 85 19.91 18.25 -14.26
N GLY A 86 21.22 18.47 -14.37
CA GLY A 86 22.14 18.53 -13.23
C GLY A 86 22.51 17.17 -12.63
N ALA A 87 22.17 16.06 -13.28
CA ALA A 87 22.51 14.75 -12.78
C ALA A 87 24.01 14.49 -12.84
N THR A 88 24.61 14.09 -11.72
CA THR A 88 26.05 13.75 -11.65
C THR A 88 26.29 12.24 -11.55
N HIS A 89 25.26 11.52 -11.11
CA HIS A 89 25.26 10.09 -10.92
C HIS A 89 24.04 9.47 -11.61
N TYR A 90 24.11 8.16 -11.83
CA TYR A 90 22.97 7.34 -12.18
C TYR A 90 22.81 6.18 -11.20
N THR A 91 21.60 5.62 -11.15
CA THR A 91 21.30 4.45 -10.35
C THR A 91 20.29 3.56 -11.03
N HIS A 92 20.45 2.26 -10.87
CA HIS A 92 19.41 1.29 -11.17
C HIS A 92 18.50 1.15 -9.97
N VAL A 93 17.30 1.73 -10.06
CA VAL A 93 16.30 1.64 -9.00
C VAL A 93 15.59 0.30 -9.14
N PHE A 94 15.58 -0.49 -8.07
CA PHE A 94 14.82 -1.74 -7.99
C PHE A 94 14.14 -1.87 -6.63
N TYR A 95 13.16 -2.77 -6.56
CA TYR A 95 12.32 -2.96 -5.39
C TYR A 95 12.53 -4.35 -4.80
N PRO A 96 13.53 -4.55 -3.93
CA PRO A 96 13.76 -5.83 -3.28
C PRO A 96 12.59 -6.21 -2.36
N LEU A 97 12.65 -7.43 -1.81
CA LEU A 97 11.61 -7.94 -0.91
C LEU A 97 11.53 -7.21 0.44
N THR A 98 12.41 -6.23 0.73
CA THR A 98 12.32 -5.33 1.90
C THR A 98 11.11 -4.41 1.88
N GLY A 99 10.55 -4.14 0.69
CA GLY A 99 9.37 -3.27 0.54
C GLY A 99 9.65 -1.79 0.31
N SER A 100 10.92 -1.36 0.31
CA SER A 100 11.37 -0.03 -0.13
C SER A 100 12.19 -0.13 -1.42
N SER A 101 12.43 0.98 -2.10
CA SER A 101 13.40 1.04 -3.20
C SER A 101 14.82 0.81 -2.68
N ALA A 102 15.69 0.32 -3.57
CA ALA A 102 17.13 0.22 -3.34
C ALA A 102 17.88 0.89 -4.48
N GLU A 103 18.97 1.58 -4.12
CA GLU A 103 19.75 2.40 -5.03
C GLU A 103 21.24 2.26 -4.74
N LYS A 104 22.02 2.24 -5.80
CA LYS A 104 23.47 2.40 -5.77
C LYS A 104 23.83 3.51 -6.76
N HIS A 105 24.45 4.58 -6.28
CA HIS A 105 24.75 5.75 -7.11
C HIS A 105 26.13 5.58 -7.73
N ASP A 106 26.16 5.41 -9.05
CA ASP A 106 27.39 5.29 -9.84
C ASP A 106 27.64 6.61 -10.58
N SER A 107 28.89 7.08 -10.56
CA SER A 107 29.26 8.34 -11.22
C SER A 107 29.30 8.17 -12.74
N PHE A 108 28.83 9.19 -13.47
CA PHE A 108 29.09 9.29 -14.90
C PHE A 108 30.56 9.58 -15.22
N LEU A 109 31.30 10.16 -14.26
CA LEU A 109 32.68 10.60 -14.45
C LEU A 109 33.62 9.40 -14.39
N GLN A 110 34.44 9.22 -15.43
CA GLN A 110 35.51 8.23 -15.47
C GLN A 110 36.85 8.89 -15.82
N PRO A 111 37.96 8.50 -15.17
CA PRO A 111 39.29 8.97 -15.54
C PRO A 111 39.62 8.60 -17.00
N ASP A 112 40.18 9.54 -17.75
CA ASP A 112 40.55 9.33 -19.17
C ASP A 112 41.93 8.67 -19.36
N GLY A 113 42.61 8.34 -18.26
CA GLY A 113 43.97 7.77 -18.25
C GLY A 113 45.10 8.75 -18.61
N SER A 114 44.77 9.99 -18.99
CA SER A 114 45.70 11.05 -19.39
C SER A 114 45.76 12.21 -18.38
N GLY A 115 45.10 12.06 -17.23
CA GLY A 115 45.03 13.06 -16.16
C GLY A 115 43.78 13.95 -16.21
N GLY A 116 42.86 13.71 -17.14
CA GLY A 116 41.53 14.31 -17.21
C GLY A 116 40.43 13.31 -16.88
N ALA A 117 39.19 13.66 -17.24
CA ALA A 117 38.03 12.82 -17.02
C ALA A 117 37.00 12.99 -18.14
N ILE A 118 36.24 11.94 -18.41
CA ILE A 118 35.18 11.90 -19.41
C ILE A 118 33.86 11.46 -18.76
N MET A 119 32.73 11.94 -19.28
CA MET A 119 31.41 11.52 -18.84
C MET A 119 30.92 10.36 -19.71
N GLU A 120 30.87 9.16 -19.15
CA GLU A 120 30.55 7.92 -19.87
C GLU A 120 29.32 7.20 -19.28
N PHE A 121 28.37 6.88 -20.16
CA PHE A 121 27.26 5.97 -19.88
C PHE A 121 26.98 5.15 -21.14
N SER A 122 27.18 3.84 -21.06
CA SER A 122 27.10 2.92 -22.20
C SER A 122 25.81 2.11 -22.17
N GLY A 123 25.39 1.58 -23.32
CA GLY A 123 24.22 0.73 -23.45
C GLY A 123 24.28 -0.53 -22.60
N ASN A 124 25.49 -1.08 -22.39
CA ASN A 124 25.69 -2.20 -21.48
C ASN A 124 25.33 -1.85 -20.03
N LYS A 125 25.76 -0.66 -19.56
CA LYS A 125 25.40 -0.15 -18.23
C LYS A 125 23.91 0.18 -18.14
N LEU A 126 23.29 0.68 -19.21
CA LEU A 126 21.85 0.94 -19.24
C LEU A 126 21.03 -0.35 -19.13
N ILE A 127 21.29 -1.35 -19.99
CA ILE A 127 20.49 -2.57 -20.04
C ILE A 127 20.65 -3.40 -18.77
N GLN A 128 21.88 -3.46 -18.23
CA GLN A 128 22.22 -4.35 -17.13
C GLN A 128 23.17 -3.69 -16.13
N GLY A 129 22.78 -3.70 -14.86
CA GLY A 129 23.66 -3.39 -13.73
C GLY A 129 23.95 -4.63 -12.86
N GLU A 130 25.04 -4.57 -12.10
CA GLU A 130 25.41 -5.59 -11.09
C GLU A 130 25.48 -4.92 -9.71
N PRO A 131 24.38 -4.88 -8.93
CA PRO A 131 24.45 -4.44 -7.56
C PRO A 131 25.12 -5.51 -6.69
N ASP A 132 25.95 -5.09 -5.72
CA ASP A 132 26.25 -5.95 -4.57
C ASP A 132 24.95 -6.12 -3.80
N ALA A 133 24.43 -7.33 -3.83
CA ALA A 133 23.13 -7.62 -3.27
C ALA A 133 23.23 -8.49 -2.02
N SER A 134 24.41 -8.69 -1.45
CA SER A 134 24.65 -9.59 -0.30
C SER A 134 23.72 -9.31 0.90
N SER A 135 23.35 -8.05 1.15
CA SER A 135 22.52 -7.65 2.29
C SER A 135 21.01 -7.69 2.04
N PHE A 136 20.54 -7.96 0.80
CA PHE A 136 19.10 -8.01 0.54
C PHE A 136 18.49 -9.36 0.92
N PRO A 137 17.29 -9.37 1.55
CA PRO A 137 16.59 -10.60 1.88
C PRO A 137 16.41 -11.48 0.64
N SER A 138 16.81 -12.75 0.75
CA SER A 138 16.74 -13.71 -0.36
C SER A 138 15.92 -14.95 -0.05
N GLY A 139 15.48 -15.14 1.21
CA GLY A 139 14.69 -16.30 1.62
C GLY A 139 15.34 -17.64 1.24
N GLY A 140 16.67 -17.72 1.37
CA GLY A 140 17.45 -18.92 1.01
C GLY A 140 17.68 -19.14 -0.49
N ILE A 141 17.30 -18.21 -1.38
CA ILE A 141 17.67 -18.29 -2.81
C ILE A 141 19.19 -18.14 -2.97
N ARG A 142 19.82 -17.31 -2.14
CA ARG A 142 21.27 -17.11 -2.15
C ARG A 142 21.89 -17.63 -0.87
N GLN A 143 23.09 -18.18 -0.98
CA GLN A 143 23.92 -18.47 0.17
C GLN A 143 24.48 -17.17 0.77
N THR A 144 24.82 -17.18 2.05
CA THR A 144 25.33 -15.98 2.76
C THR A 144 26.64 -15.43 2.21
N PHE A 145 27.41 -16.24 1.45
CA PHE A 145 28.63 -15.80 0.77
C PHE A 145 28.42 -15.37 -0.71
N GLU A 146 27.19 -15.46 -1.23
CA GLU A 146 26.87 -15.11 -2.62
C GLU A 146 26.31 -13.68 -2.73
N ALA A 147 27.08 -12.78 -3.33
CA ALA A 147 26.71 -11.37 -3.48
C ALA A 147 26.06 -11.03 -4.84
N ARG A 148 26.30 -11.84 -5.88
CA ARG A 148 25.91 -11.50 -7.26
C ARG A 148 24.40 -11.50 -7.47
N GLY A 149 23.90 -10.41 -8.03
CA GLY A 149 22.58 -10.30 -8.63
C GLY A 149 22.64 -9.37 -9.83
N TYR A 150 21.61 -9.40 -10.67
CA TYR A 150 21.54 -8.60 -11.89
C TYR A 150 20.31 -7.72 -11.88
N THR A 151 20.51 -6.47 -12.28
CA THR A 151 19.41 -5.57 -12.64
C THR A 151 19.24 -5.55 -14.14
N ALA A 152 18.00 -5.48 -14.61
CA ALA A 152 17.66 -5.36 -16.01
C ALA A 152 16.73 -4.17 -16.21
N TRP A 153 17.05 -3.27 -17.15
CA TRP A 153 16.24 -2.09 -17.42
C TRP A 153 14.82 -2.46 -17.84
N ASP A 154 13.85 -1.92 -17.11
CA ASP A 154 12.45 -1.95 -17.48
C ASP A 154 12.10 -0.68 -18.26
N VAL A 155 12.20 -0.77 -19.57
CA VAL A 155 11.86 0.34 -20.49
C VAL A 155 10.38 0.72 -20.48
N THR A 156 9.50 -0.13 -19.94
CA THR A 156 8.06 0.17 -19.83
C THR A 156 7.74 1.14 -18.69
N SER A 157 8.72 1.43 -17.83
CA SER A 157 8.68 2.51 -16.84
C SER A 157 9.79 3.53 -17.19
N PRO A 158 9.45 4.81 -17.41
CA PRO A 158 10.41 5.79 -17.89
C PRO A 158 11.51 6.07 -16.85
N ALA A 159 12.73 6.31 -17.33
CA ALA A 159 13.79 6.84 -16.46
C ALA A 159 13.46 8.27 -16.06
N TYR A 160 13.90 8.68 -14.87
CA TYR A 160 13.63 10.01 -14.33
C TYR A 160 14.87 10.56 -13.63
N VAL A 161 14.90 11.88 -13.41
CA VAL A 161 15.91 12.53 -12.59
C VAL A 161 15.29 12.85 -11.24
N LEU A 162 15.91 12.35 -10.17
CA LEU A 162 15.48 12.67 -8.82
C LEU A 162 16.31 13.85 -8.29
N ASP A 163 15.64 14.97 -8.06
CA ASP A 163 16.24 16.15 -7.45
C ASP A 163 16.50 15.91 -5.96
N ASN A 164 17.69 16.30 -5.51
CA ASN A 164 18.04 16.41 -4.11
C ASN A 164 18.52 17.84 -3.84
N PRO A 165 18.46 18.32 -2.58
CA PRO A 165 18.89 19.68 -2.24
C PRO A 165 20.33 20.03 -2.70
N ASN A 166 21.18 19.02 -2.89
CA ASN A 166 22.60 19.19 -3.21
C ASN A 166 23.01 18.60 -4.58
N GLY A 167 22.07 18.18 -5.42
CA GLY A 167 22.36 17.61 -6.73
C GLY A 167 21.26 16.70 -7.25
N ALA A 168 21.45 16.09 -8.41
CA ALA A 168 20.46 15.20 -9.00
C ALA A 168 21.06 13.85 -9.41
N THR A 169 20.21 12.83 -9.50
CA THR A 169 20.59 11.46 -9.88
C THR A 169 19.64 10.96 -10.96
N LEU A 170 20.20 10.39 -12.04
CA LEU A 170 19.41 9.66 -13.03
C LEU A 170 18.98 8.30 -12.46
N CYS A 171 17.68 8.12 -12.28
CA CYS A 171 17.07 6.90 -11.78
C CYS A 171 16.51 6.07 -12.93
N ILE A 172 17.01 4.84 -13.07
CA ILE A 172 16.64 3.90 -14.12
C ILE A 172 15.83 2.77 -13.49
N PRO A 173 14.51 2.67 -13.74
CA PRO A 173 13.70 1.57 -13.23
C PRO A 173 14.20 0.21 -13.74
N THR A 174 14.42 -0.72 -12.83
CA THR A 174 14.95 -2.06 -13.17
C THR A 174 14.24 -3.19 -12.45
N ALA A 175 14.21 -4.34 -13.12
CA ALA A 175 13.92 -5.63 -12.51
C ALA A 175 15.20 -6.17 -11.85
N PHE A 176 15.08 -6.85 -10.71
CA PHE A 176 16.22 -7.42 -9.99
C PHE A 176 16.10 -8.93 -9.77
N VAL A 177 17.09 -9.68 -10.27
CA VAL A 177 17.12 -11.14 -10.29
C VAL A 177 18.41 -11.71 -9.70
N SER A 178 18.34 -12.94 -9.21
CA SER A 178 19.51 -13.71 -8.79
C SER A 178 20.42 -14.04 -9.98
N TRP A 179 21.66 -14.47 -9.71
CA TRP A 179 22.54 -15.03 -10.73
C TRP A 179 21.92 -16.23 -11.48
N THR A 180 21.04 -16.99 -10.84
CA THR A 180 20.32 -18.14 -11.43
C THR A 180 18.98 -17.78 -12.09
N GLY A 181 18.58 -16.50 -12.07
CA GLY A 181 17.42 -15.98 -12.78
C GLY A 181 16.10 -15.94 -11.99
N GLU A 182 16.11 -16.29 -10.70
CA GLU A 182 14.94 -16.10 -9.82
C GLU A 182 14.73 -14.62 -9.49
N ALA A 183 13.47 -14.20 -9.45
CA ALA A 183 13.06 -12.85 -9.07
C ALA A 183 13.30 -12.61 -7.57
N LEU A 184 14.27 -11.73 -7.27
CA LEU A 184 14.57 -11.24 -5.93
C LEU A 184 13.87 -9.91 -5.63
N ASP A 185 12.97 -9.49 -6.52
CA ASP A 185 12.30 -8.21 -6.49
C ASP A 185 10.77 -8.34 -6.52
N LYS A 186 10.13 -7.18 -6.42
CA LYS A 186 8.68 -7.02 -6.53
C LYS A 186 8.23 -6.72 -7.96
N LYS A 187 9.12 -6.22 -8.84
CA LYS A 187 8.78 -5.79 -10.21
C LYS A 187 8.69 -6.95 -11.20
N THR A 188 9.68 -7.85 -11.23
CA THR A 188 9.66 -8.99 -12.17
C THR A 188 8.35 -9.79 -12.15
N PRO A 189 7.77 -10.13 -10.98
CA PRO A 189 6.49 -10.85 -10.93
C PRO A 189 5.31 -10.04 -11.48
N ILE A 190 5.29 -8.70 -11.34
CA ILE A 190 4.24 -7.85 -11.93
C ILE A 190 4.25 -8.00 -13.44
N LEU A 191 5.41 -7.79 -14.06
CA LEU A 191 5.59 -7.90 -15.52
C LEU A 191 5.16 -9.28 -16.04
N ARG A 192 5.55 -10.36 -15.34
CA ARG A 192 5.13 -11.73 -15.69
C ARG A 192 3.60 -11.93 -15.54
N SER A 193 3.00 -11.39 -14.49
CA SER A 193 1.55 -11.51 -14.25
C SER A 193 0.72 -10.73 -15.27
N MET A 194 1.17 -9.55 -15.68
CA MET A 194 0.53 -8.75 -16.73
C MET A 194 0.61 -9.46 -18.08
N LYS A 195 1.74 -10.07 -18.41
CA LYS A 195 1.88 -10.91 -19.61
C LYS A 195 0.89 -12.07 -19.62
N ALA A 196 0.75 -12.80 -18.50
CA ALA A 196 -0.20 -13.90 -18.39
C ALA A 196 -1.66 -13.41 -18.56
N LEU A 197 -2.00 -12.28 -17.95
CA LEU A 197 -3.32 -11.66 -18.09
C LEU A 197 -3.60 -11.24 -19.54
N ASN A 198 -2.63 -10.62 -20.22
CA ASN A 198 -2.72 -10.24 -21.62
C ASN A 198 -2.96 -11.45 -22.53
N GLU A 199 -2.15 -12.50 -22.40
CA GLU A 199 -2.26 -13.71 -23.24
C GLU A 199 -3.66 -14.34 -23.17
N GLN A 200 -4.22 -14.49 -21.96
CA GLN A 200 -5.54 -15.11 -21.79
C GLN A 200 -6.67 -14.16 -22.19
N SER A 201 -6.55 -12.86 -21.91
CA SER A 201 -7.56 -11.87 -22.29
C SER A 201 -7.65 -11.69 -23.80
N GLN A 202 -6.52 -11.68 -24.52
CA GLN A 202 -6.51 -11.66 -25.99
C GLN A 202 -7.20 -12.90 -26.57
N ARG A 203 -6.91 -14.08 -26.02
CA ARG A 203 -7.56 -15.34 -26.43
C ARG A 203 -9.07 -15.27 -26.25
N LEU A 204 -9.55 -14.73 -25.13
CA LEU A 204 -10.98 -14.56 -24.89
C LEU A 204 -11.61 -13.53 -25.84
N LEU A 205 -10.98 -12.36 -26.05
CA LEU A 205 -11.50 -11.33 -26.96
C LEU A 205 -11.61 -11.80 -28.41
N LYS A 206 -10.69 -12.67 -28.87
CA LYS A 206 -10.80 -13.31 -30.20
C LYS A 206 -12.06 -14.17 -30.33
N LEU A 207 -12.52 -14.81 -29.24
CA LEU A 207 -13.77 -15.57 -29.25
C LEU A 207 -15.00 -14.66 -29.38
N PHE A 208 -14.90 -13.40 -28.92
CA PHE A 208 -15.92 -12.37 -29.14
C PHE A 208 -15.89 -11.77 -30.56
N GLY A 209 -14.95 -12.19 -31.40
CA GLY A 209 -14.85 -11.74 -32.80
C GLY A 209 -13.98 -10.50 -33.00
N HIS A 210 -13.21 -10.08 -32.00
CA HIS A 210 -12.24 -8.98 -32.17
C HIS A 210 -11.01 -9.46 -32.94
N GLU A 211 -10.63 -8.75 -34.00
CA GLU A 211 -9.45 -9.04 -34.83
C GLU A 211 -8.26 -8.14 -34.49
N ASP A 212 -8.54 -6.84 -34.27
CA ASP A 212 -7.55 -5.85 -33.87
C ASP A 212 -7.60 -5.64 -32.35
N ILE A 213 -6.65 -6.26 -31.64
CA ILE A 213 -6.57 -6.26 -30.18
C ILE A 213 -5.21 -5.73 -29.78
N ALA A 214 -5.16 -4.49 -29.30
CA ALA A 214 -3.96 -3.92 -28.70
C ALA A 214 -3.57 -4.66 -27.41
N HIS A 215 -2.32 -4.46 -26.97
CA HIS A 215 -1.80 -5.07 -25.75
C HIS A 215 -2.69 -4.74 -24.55
N ILE A 216 -3.15 -5.77 -23.84
CA ILE A 216 -4.04 -5.64 -22.69
C ILE A 216 -3.19 -5.49 -21.45
N THR A 217 -3.45 -4.43 -20.70
CA THR A 217 -2.76 -4.14 -19.45
C THR A 217 -3.76 -4.04 -18.32
N SER A 218 -3.34 -4.37 -17.11
CA SER A 218 -4.07 -3.94 -15.93
C SER A 218 -3.69 -2.52 -15.57
N SER A 219 -4.65 -1.79 -15.00
CA SER A 219 -4.46 -0.46 -14.47
C SER A 219 -4.58 -0.48 -12.95
N ALA A 220 -3.86 0.42 -12.29
CA ALA A 220 -3.90 0.60 -10.85
C ALA A 220 -4.03 2.08 -10.50
N GLY A 221 -5.00 2.42 -9.64
CA GLY A 221 -5.17 3.74 -9.03
C GLY A 221 -5.10 3.61 -7.50
N PRO A 222 -3.92 3.81 -6.90
CA PRO A 222 -3.76 3.72 -5.45
C PRO A 222 -4.22 5.00 -4.75
N GLU A 223 -5.06 4.87 -3.75
CA GLU A 223 -5.40 5.93 -2.79
C GLU A 223 -4.46 5.79 -1.60
N GLN A 224 -3.53 6.73 -1.38
CA GLN A 224 -2.51 6.64 -0.34
C GLN A 224 -2.93 7.45 0.89
N GLU A 225 -3.31 6.77 1.96
CA GLU A 225 -3.53 7.40 3.25
C GLU A 225 -2.21 7.49 4.04
N TYR A 226 -2.10 8.49 4.92
CA TYR A 226 -0.94 8.71 5.79
C TYR A 226 -1.26 9.68 6.93
N PHE A 227 -0.41 9.73 7.96
CA PHE A 227 -0.47 10.76 9.00
C PHE A 227 0.68 11.77 8.84
N LEU A 228 0.41 13.05 9.14
CA LEU A 228 1.45 14.05 9.35
C LEU A 228 1.42 14.52 10.80
N ILE A 229 2.56 14.36 11.48
CA ILE A 229 2.76 14.74 12.88
C ILE A 229 3.93 15.71 12.97
N ASP A 230 3.87 16.68 13.89
CA ASP A 230 5.02 17.55 14.12
C ASP A 230 6.25 16.73 14.53
N ARG A 231 7.38 16.99 13.86
CA ARG A 231 8.60 16.21 14.03
C ARG A 231 9.17 16.31 15.43
N ASN A 232 8.96 17.40 16.15
CA ASN A 232 9.45 17.54 17.53
C ASN A 232 8.75 16.55 18.47
N PHE A 233 7.47 16.26 18.23
CA PHE A 233 6.77 15.21 18.97
C PHE A 233 7.30 13.83 18.63
N VAL A 234 7.55 13.55 17.34
CA VAL A 234 8.13 12.27 16.90
C VAL A 234 9.50 12.03 17.53
N LEU A 235 10.38 13.02 17.53
CA LEU A 235 11.70 12.93 18.15
C LEU A 235 11.63 12.74 19.68
N SER A 236 10.53 13.16 20.30
CA SER A 236 10.26 12.98 21.74
C SER A 236 9.53 11.66 22.05
N ARG A 237 9.26 10.82 21.04
CA ARG A 237 8.56 9.54 21.14
C ARG A 237 9.42 8.43 20.53
N PRO A 238 10.32 7.81 21.32
CA PRO A 238 11.24 6.78 20.81
C PRO A 238 10.53 5.60 20.15
N ASP A 239 9.30 5.29 20.55
CA ASP A 239 8.50 4.22 19.98
C ASP A 239 8.06 4.48 18.54
N LEU A 240 7.92 5.74 18.12
CA LEU A 240 7.54 6.10 16.74
C LEU A 240 8.59 5.75 15.69
N ILE A 241 9.80 5.30 16.08
CA ILE A 241 10.75 4.66 15.16
C ILE A 241 10.16 3.41 14.49
N THR A 242 9.18 2.76 15.15
CA THR A 242 8.43 1.62 14.61
C THR A 242 7.34 2.04 13.63
N GLY A 243 7.14 3.34 13.42
CA GLY A 243 6.05 3.90 12.62
C GLY A 243 4.72 3.99 13.38
N ARG A 244 4.64 3.47 14.61
CA ARG A 244 3.46 3.53 15.47
C ARG A 244 3.79 3.80 16.92
N THR A 245 2.78 4.16 17.68
CA THR A 245 2.87 4.31 19.13
C THR A 245 2.64 2.96 19.82
N LEU A 246 3.57 2.60 20.72
CA LEU A 246 3.48 1.39 21.55
C LEU A 246 2.68 1.65 22.83
N PHE A 247 2.64 2.92 23.25
CA PHE A 247 1.89 3.42 24.39
C PHE A 247 1.07 4.67 24.03
N GLY A 248 0.03 4.95 24.79
CA GLY A 248 -0.72 6.19 24.69
C GLY A 248 -2.17 5.98 25.05
N ALA A 249 -2.62 6.66 26.10
CA ALA A 249 -4.01 6.72 26.48
C ALA A 249 -4.85 7.44 25.39
N PRO A 250 -6.09 7.00 25.13
CA PRO A 250 -6.99 7.71 24.23
C PRO A 250 -7.19 9.18 24.66
N SER A 251 -7.11 10.09 23.69
CA SER A 251 -7.42 11.50 23.92
C SER A 251 -8.93 11.66 24.22
N PRO A 252 -9.35 12.58 25.11
CA PRO A 252 -10.76 12.88 25.35
C PRO A 252 -11.52 13.30 24.07
N LYS A 253 -10.81 13.91 23.13
CA LYS A 253 -11.24 14.08 21.73
C LYS A 253 -10.28 13.28 20.85
N GLY A 254 -10.73 12.17 20.30
CA GLY A 254 -10.10 11.45 19.21
C GLY A 254 -10.68 11.91 17.87
N GLN A 255 -11.62 11.14 17.35
CA GLN A 255 -12.27 11.39 16.05
C GLN A 255 -13.77 11.67 16.20
N GLU A 256 -14.24 11.96 17.41
CA GLU A 256 -15.64 12.30 17.66
C GLU A 256 -16.05 13.55 16.86
N PHE A 257 -17.35 13.65 16.60
CA PHE A 257 -18.03 14.69 15.82
C PHE A 257 -17.89 14.57 14.29
N ASP A 258 -17.04 13.67 13.77
CA ASP A 258 -16.78 13.49 12.32
C ASP A 258 -16.41 14.81 11.58
N ASP A 259 -16.08 15.88 12.33
CA ASP A 259 -15.99 17.27 11.86
C ASP A 259 -14.84 17.52 10.87
N HIS A 260 -13.96 16.54 10.64
CA HIS A 260 -12.69 16.71 9.95
C HIS A 260 -12.59 16.00 8.60
N TYR A 261 -13.48 15.04 8.28
CA TYR A 261 -13.51 14.43 6.95
C TYR A 261 -13.94 15.48 5.92
N PHE A 262 -13.09 15.75 4.93
CA PHE A 262 -13.22 16.92 4.03
C PHE A 262 -13.31 18.29 4.73
N GLY A 263 -12.87 18.39 5.98
CA GLY A 263 -12.75 19.66 6.70
C GLY A 263 -11.66 20.57 6.13
N ARG A 264 -11.50 21.77 6.69
CA ARG A 264 -10.40 22.69 6.33
C ARG A 264 -9.05 22.06 6.70
N ILE A 265 -8.13 21.97 5.73
CA ILE A 265 -6.75 21.52 5.96
C ILE A 265 -5.95 22.65 6.65
N PRO A 266 -5.20 22.39 7.73
CA PRO A 266 -4.31 23.38 8.34
C PRO A 266 -3.30 23.95 7.34
N GLU A 267 -2.98 25.24 7.47
CA GLU A 267 -2.17 25.97 6.47
C GLU A 267 -0.78 25.35 6.25
N ARG A 268 -0.05 25.02 7.33
CA ARG A 268 1.24 24.33 7.27
C ARG A 268 1.18 22.99 6.54
N VAL A 269 0.12 22.22 6.80
CA VAL A 269 -0.11 20.92 6.15
C VAL A 269 -0.42 21.11 4.68
N LEU A 270 -1.27 22.08 4.36
CA LEU A 270 -1.63 22.39 2.99
C LEU A 270 -0.40 22.83 2.18
N ALA A 271 0.48 23.64 2.76
CA ALA A 271 1.76 24.02 2.16
C ALA A 271 2.66 22.81 1.88
N CYS A 272 2.72 21.85 2.82
CA CYS A 272 3.45 20.59 2.61
C CYS A 272 2.83 19.76 1.47
N MET A 273 1.51 19.63 1.41
CA MET A 273 0.83 18.91 0.33
C MET A 273 1.07 19.55 -1.04
N TYR A 274 1.09 20.88 -1.08
CA TYR A 274 1.40 21.66 -2.27
C TYR A 274 2.82 21.40 -2.80
N GLU A 275 3.82 21.32 -1.92
CA GLU A 275 5.17 20.93 -2.30
C GLU A 275 5.25 19.46 -2.74
N CYS A 276 4.58 18.55 -2.03
CA CYS A 276 4.49 17.14 -2.41
C CYS A 276 3.97 16.98 -3.84
N GLU A 277 2.88 17.68 -4.18
CA GLU A 277 2.30 17.67 -5.52
C GLU A 277 3.27 18.21 -6.58
N ARG A 278 3.99 19.30 -6.30
CA ARG A 278 4.99 19.86 -7.24
C ARG A 278 6.08 18.86 -7.56
N GLU A 279 6.64 18.21 -6.53
CA GLU A 279 7.68 17.19 -6.71
C GLU A 279 7.12 15.95 -7.44
N MET A 280 5.88 15.54 -7.14
CA MET A 280 5.19 14.47 -7.85
C MET A 280 4.94 14.82 -9.33
N TYR A 281 4.54 16.06 -9.64
CA TYR A 281 4.34 16.51 -11.01
C TYR A 281 5.64 16.49 -11.81
N LYS A 282 6.77 16.94 -11.24
CA LYS A 282 8.10 16.81 -11.89
C LYS A 282 8.40 15.39 -12.32
N LEU A 283 8.04 14.41 -11.48
CA LEU A 283 8.20 12.98 -11.73
C LEU A 283 7.13 12.37 -12.63
N GLY A 284 6.19 13.17 -13.16
CA GLY A 284 5.12 12.72 -14.05
C GLY A 284 3.97 12.01 -13.34
N ILE A 285 3.88 12.11 -12.01
CA ILE A 285 2.84 11.45 -11.20
C ILE A 285 1.57 12.32 -11.23
N PRO A 286 0.44 11.83 -11.77
CA PRO A 286 -0.75 12.64 -12.00
C PRO A 286 -1.65 12.72 -10.76
N VAL A 287 -1.23 13.45 -9.72
CA VAL A 287 -2.07 13.67 -8.52
C VAL A 287 -3.34 14.44 -8.89
N ILE A 288 -4.50 13.89 -8.51
CA ILE A 288 -5.82 14.48 -8.79
C ILE A 288 -6.59 14.91 -7.54
N THR A 289 -6.38 14.22 -6.42
CA THR A 289 -7.18 14.40 -5.20
C THR A 289 -6.28 14.42 -3.98
N ARG A 290 -6.61 15.31 -3.03
CA ARG A 290 -6.10 15.31 -1.66
C ARG A 290 -7.18 15.77 -0.70
N HIS A 291 -7.19 15.24 0.52
CA HIS A 291 -8.09 15.70 1.58
C HIS A 291 -7.64 15.24 2.97
N ASN A 292 -8.30 15.78 3.99
CA ASN A 292 -8.30 15.20 5.33
C ASN A 292 -9.06 13.87 5.33
N GLU A 293 -8.53 12.92 6.08
CA GLU A 293 -9.22 11.69 6.44
C GLU A 293 -9.95 11.84 7.78
N VAL A 294 -10.58 10.75 8.24
CA VAL A 294 -11.45 10.75 9.43
C VAL A 294 -10.67 11.01 10.73
N ALA A 295 -9.47 10.44 10.90
CA ALA A 295 -8.68 10.68 12.12
C ALA A 295 -7.94 12.03 12.07
N PRO A 296 -7.75 12.70 13.22
CA PRO A 296 -6.94 13.92 13.28
C PRO A 296 -5.52 13.70 12.77
N GLY A 297 -5.06 14.56 11.87
CA GLY A 297 -3.72 14.44 11.30
C GLY A 297 -3.57 13.32 10.27
N GLN A 298 -4.66 12.64 9.90
CA GLN A 298 -4.72 11.69 8.79
C GLN A 298 -5.14 12.42 7.51
N TYR A 299 -4.51 12.05 6.40
CA TYR A 299 -4.75 12.63 5.08
C TYR A 299 -4.69 11.54 4.01
N GLU A 300 -5.25 11.85 2.84
CA GLU A 300 -5.16 11.01 1.65
C GLU A 300 -4.63 11.83 0.46
N ILE A 301 -3.84 11.17 -0.39
CA ILE A 301 -3.49 11.64 -1.73
C ILE A 301 -3.75 10.51 -2.74
N ALA A 302 -4.43 10.83 -3.85
CA ALA A 302 -4.75 9.87 -4.89
C ALA A 302 -4.30 10.39 -6.27
N PRO A 303 -3.36 9.69 -6.93
CA PRO A 303 -3.08 9.86 -8.34
C PRO A 303 -4.18 9.28 -9.23
N MET A 304 -4.23 9.76 -10.47
CA MET A 304 -4.99 9.09 -11.53
C MET A 304 -4.46 7.66 -11.71
N TYR A 305 -5.35 6.74 -12.10
CA TYR A 305 -4.93 5.39 -12.42
C TYR A 305 -3.98 5.38 -13.62
N GLU A 306 -3.02 4.47 -13.59
CA GLU A 306 -2.04 4.29 -14.66
C GLU A 306 -1.89 2.80 -14.97
N ASN A 307 -1.03 2.46 -15.93
CA ASN A 307 -0.58 1.07 -16.12
C ASN A 307 -0.06 0.53 -14.77
N ALA A 308 -0.49 -0.69 -14.38
CA ALA A 308 -0.19 -1.26 -13.07
C ALA A 308 1.32 -1.32 -12.72
N ASN A 309 2.20 -1.47 -13.72
CA ASN A 309 3.65 -1.43 -13.52
C ASN A 309 4.12 -0.01 -13.13
N VAL A 310 3.72 1.00 -13.92
CA VAL A 310 4.06 2.41 -13.69
C VAL A 310 3.44 2.92 -12.39
N ALA A 311 2.17 2.63 -12.15
CA ALA A 311 1.47 2.99 -10.90
C ALA A 311 2.15 2.39 -9.65
N THR A 312 2.76 1.20 -9.76
CA THR A 312 3.53 0.61 -8.67
C THR A 312 4.79 1.42 -8.38
N ASP A 313 5.55 1.78 -9.41
CA ASP A 313 6.75 2.61 -9.26
C ASP A 313 6.40 4.01 -8.72
N HIS A 314 5.39 4.64 -9.30
CA HIS A 314 4.89 5.93 -8.86
C HIS A 314 4.39 5.89 -7.41
N ASN A 315 3.74 4.82 -6.95
CA ASN A 315 3.34 4.73 -5.54
C ASN A 315 4.54 4.68 -4.58
N HIS A 316 5.65 4.02 -4.95
CA HIS A 316 6.89 4.09 -4.15
C HIS A 316 7.45 5.50 -4.12
N LEU A 317 7.46 6.19 -5.26
CA LEU A 317 7.88 7.59 -5.34
C LEU A 317 6.95 8.52 -4.55
N VAL A 318 5.65 8.27 -4.54
CA VAL A 318 4.68 9.01 -3.70
C VAL A 318 5.04 8.85 -2.23
N MET A 319 5.21 7.62 -1.74
CA MET A 319 5.58 7.38 -0.35
C MET A 319 6.93 8.02 0.02
N HIS A 320 7.91 7.97 -0.88
CA HIS A 320 9.21 8.62 -0.70
C HIS A 320 9.06 10.15 -0.63
N THR A 321 8.34 10.75 -1.58
CA THR A 321 8.12 12.20 -1.67
C THR A 321 7.36 12.72 -0.47
N LEU A 322 6.31 12.04 -0.02
CA LEU A 322 5.55 12.42 1.18
C LEU A 322 6.47 12.49 2.41
N LYS A 323 7.39 11.52 2.58
CA LYS A 323 8.34 11.50 3.69
C LYS A 323 9.41 12.57 3.57
N SER A 324 10.02 12.70 2.40
CA SER A 324 11.13 13.65 2.18
C SER A 324 10.65 15.11 2.27
N VAL A 325 9.48 15.41 1.72
CA VAL A 325 8.90 16.76 1.76
C VAL A 325 8.38 17.10 3.15
N ALA A 326 7.75 16.17 3.88
CA ALA A 326 7.27 16.44 5.25
C ALA A 326 8.38 17.00 6.15
N HIS A 327 9.61 16.49 6.01
CA HIS A 327 10.76 16.98 6.77
C HIS A 327 11.09 18.46 6.52
N LYS A 328 10.89 18.96 5.28
CA LYS A 328 11.09 20.38 4.94
C LYS A 328 10.14 21.29 5.71
N PHE A 329 8.96 20.78 6.05
CA PHE A 329 7.94 21.50 6.82
C PHE A 329 7.99 21.17 8.32
N GLY A 330 9.07 20.56 8.82
CA GLY A 330 9.21 20.17 10.22
C GLY A 330 8.20 19.11 10.68
N MET A 331 7.65 18.33 9.75
CA MET A 331 6.71 17.24 10.01
C MET A 331 7.34 15.89 9.71
N GLU A 332 6.74 14.84 10.27
CA GLU A 332 7.03 13.45 9.95
C GLU A 332 5.81 12.83 9.26
N CYS A 333 6.04 12.10 8.17
CA CYS A 333 4.99 11.34 7.49
C CYS A 333 4.99 9.87 7.93
N LEU A 334 3.91 9.46 8.61
CA LEU A 334 3.73 8.08 9.05
C LEU A 334 2.81 7.33 8.08
N THR A 335 3.35 6.29 7.44
CA THR A 335 2.60 5.41 6.53
C THR A 335 2.19 4.09 7.17
N HIS A 336 2.46 3.89 8.45
CA HIS A 336 2.05 2.68 9.18
C HIS A 336 0.52 2.57 9.19
N GLU A 337 -0.01 1.34 9.11
CA GLU A 337 -1.44 1.06 8.96
C GLU A 337 -2.26 1.44 10.20
N LYS A 338 -1.61 1.53 11.37
CA LYS A 338 -2.23 1.94 12.64
C LYS A 338 -1.25 2.73 13.53
N PRO A 339 -0.94 3.99 13.23
CA PRO A 339 0.04 4.76 14.01
C PRO A 339 -0.42 5.06 15.45
N PHE A 340 -1.72 5.30 15.62
CA PHE A 340 -2.37 5.57 16.92
C PHE A 340 -3.47 4.54 17.18
N ALA A 341 -3.50 3.96 18.39
CA ALA A 341 -4.57 3.04 18.76
C ALA A 341 -5.88 3.80 19.03
N GLY A 342 -7.02 3.14 18.81
CA GLY A 342 -8.34 3.73 19.02
C GLY A 342 -8.82 4.73 17.95
N LEU A 343 -7.94 5.14 17.02
CA LEU A 343 -8.28 6.01 15.89
C LEU A 343 -8.34 5.22 14.57
N ASN A 344 -8.90 5.80 13.50
CA ASN A 344 -8.85 5.20 12.17
C ASN A 344 -7.41 4.88 11.73
N GLY A 345 -7.26 3.78 11.01
CA GLY A 345 -5.97 3.35 10.47
C GLY A 345 -5.79 3.85 9.03
N SER A 346 -4.57 3.78 8.51
CA SER A 346 -4.25 4.18 7.14
C SER A 346 -4.29 3.00 6.16
N GLY A 347 -5.16 3.08 5.17
CA GLY A 347 -5.26 2.15 4.05
C GLY A 347 -4.44 2.54 2.82
N LYS A 348 -4.39 1.62 1.84
CA LYS A 348 -4.02 1.95 0.47
C LYS A 348 -5.02 1.35 -0.50
N HIS A 349 -6.16 1.99 -0.76
CA HIS A 349 -7.14 1.37 -1.63
C HIS A 349 -6.58 1.20 -3.04
N LEU A 350 -6.63 -0.03 -3.56
CA LEU A 350 -6.13 -0.34 -4.89
C LEU A 350 -7.31 -0.45 -5.85
N ASN A 351 -7.55 0.62 -6.61
CA ASN A 351 -8.48 0.59 -7.72
C ASN A 351 -7.86 -0.16 -8.89
N TRP A 352 -8.37 -1.35 -9.20
CA TRP A 352 -7.87 -2.25 -10.23
C TRP A 352 -8.87 -2.40 -11.39
N SER A 353 -8.37 -2.30 -12.62
CA SER A 353 -9.11 -2.60 -13.83
C SER A 353 -8.20 -3.22 -14.89
N LEU A 354 -8.77 -3.61 -16.04
CA LEU A 354 -8.00 -4.10 -17.19
C LEU A 354 -8.61 -3.63 -18.51
N GLY A 355 -7.75 -3.34 -19.48
CA GLY A 355 -8.17 -2.79 -20.76
C GLY A 355 -7.02 -2.57 -21.72
N ASN A 356 -7.35 -1.92 -22.84
CA ASN A 356 -6.40 -1.52 -23.87
C ASN A 356 -6.94 -0.32 -24.66
N SER A 357 -6.18 0.17 -25.63
CA SER A 357 -6.55 1.32 -26.47
C SER A 357 -7.65 1.01 -27.50
N THR A 358 -7.85 -0.26 -27.88
CA THR A 358 -8.80 -0.65 -28.94
C THR A 358 -10.18 -1.05 -28.42
N GLN A 359 -10.26 -1.78 -27.31
CA GLN A 359 -11.51 -2.24 -26.68
C GLN A 359 -11.87 -1.42 -25.42
N GLY A 360 -11.01 -0.51 -24.98
CA GLY A 360 -11.24 0.29 -23.77
C GLY A 360 -11.20 -0.56 -22.51
N ASN A 361 -11.99 -0.17 -21.51
CA ASN A 361 -12.06 -0.85 -20.22
C ASN A 361 -12.99 -2.08 -20.29
N LEU A 362 -12.44 -3.26 -20.00
CA LEU A 362 -13.16 -4.53 -20.07
C LEU A 362 -14.10 -4.76 -18.87
N LEU A 363 -14.04 -3.88 -17.87
CA LEU A 363 -14.92 -3.86 -16.70
C LEU A 363 -15.92 -2.70 -16.72
N ASP A 364 -16.03 -2.00 -17.85
CA ASP A 364 -17.10 -1.02 -18.05
C ASP A 364 -18.42 -1.73 -18.39
N PRO A 365 -19.47 -1.59 -17.56
CA PRO A 365 -20.75 -2.23 -17.80
C PRO A 365 -21.54 -1.58 -18.94
N GLY A 366 -21.26 -0.31 -19.27
CA GLY A 366 -22.07 0.50 -20.19
C GLY A 366 -23.50 0.74 -19.69
N ASP A 367 -24.34 1.30 -20.58
CA ASP A 367 -25.74 1.67 -20.24
C ASP A 367 -26.67 0.46 -20.06
N THR A 368 -26.40 -0.66 -20.73
CA THR A 368 -27.16 -1.91 -20.64
C THR A 368 -26.29 -3.08 -20.16
N PRO A 369 -25.92 -3.13 -18.85
CA PRO A 369 -25.00 -4.14 -18.32
C PRO A 369 -25.45 -5.59 -18.56
N HIS A 370 -26.76 -5.83 -18.62
CA HIS A 370 -27.34 -7.15 -18.85
C HIS A 370 -27.19 -7.66 -20.30
N GLU A 371 -26.95 -6.76 -21.26
CA GLU A 371 -26.70 -7.09 -22.67
C GLU A 371 -25.20 -7.15 -22.99
N ASN A 372 -24.36 -6.52 -22.16
CA ASN A 372 -22.91 -6.46 -22.34
C ASN A 372 -22.23 -7.79 -21.98
N ALA A 373 -22.29 -8.74 -22.91
CA ALA A 373 -21.75 -10.08 -22.76
C ALA A 373 -20.24 -10.10 -22.43
N GLN A 374 -19.46 -9.18 -23.01
CA GLN A 374 -18.03 -9.07 -22.74
C GLN A 374 -17.78 -8.68 -21.28
N PHE A 375 -18.38 -7.58 -20.82
CA PHE A 375 -18.30 -7.12 -19.43
C PHE A 375 -18.73 -8.23 -18.44
N LEU A 376 -19.89 -8.85 -18.66
CA LEU A 376 -20.40 -9.90 -17.79
C LEU A 376 -19.43 -11.08 -17.68
N THR A 377 -18.69 -11.35 -18.75
CA THR A 377 -17.69 -12.43 -18.79
C THR A 377 -16.46 -12.09 -17.98
N PHE A 378 -15.91 -10.88 -18.14
CA PHE A 378 -14.78 -10.44 -17.33
C PHE A 378 -15.16 -10.27 -15.86
N CYS A 379 -16.35 -9.73 -15.57
CA CYS A 379 -16.86 -9.62 -14.20
C CYS A 379 -17.11 -11.00 -13.56
N ALA A 380 -17.63 -11.98 -14.31
CA ALA A 380 -17.74 -13.36 -13.82
C ALA A 380 -16.36 -14.02 -13.59
N ALA A 381 -15.36 -13.70 -14.42
CA ALA A 381 -13.99 -14.14 -14.20
C ALA A 381 -13.42 -13.60 -12.88
N VAL A 382 -13.69 -12.33 -12.56
CA VAL A 382 -13.32 -11.71 -11.28
C VAL A 382 -14.01 -12.43 -10.11
N ILE A 383 -15.32 -12.67 -10.18
CA ILE A 383 -16.08 -13.38 -9.12
C ILE A 383 -15.48 -14.76 -8.85
N ARG A 384 -15.23 -15.54 -9.90
CA ARG A 384 -14.59 -16.86 -9.80
C ARG A 384 -13.20 -16.76 -9.17
N ALA A 385 -12.40 -15.79 -9.62
CA ALA A 385 -11.01 -15.63 -9.20
C ALA A 385 -10.93 -15.35 -7.70
N VAL A 386 -11.72 -14.39 -7.20
CA VAL A 386 -11.74 -14.00 -5.80
C VAL A 386 -12.29 -15.13 -4.92
N ASP A 387 -13.35 -15.83 -5.32
CA ASP A 387 -13.91 -16.93 -4.53
C ASP A 387 -12.90 -18.08 -4.34
N ILE A 388 -12.21 -18.49 -5.41
CA ILE A 388 -11.25 -19.60 -5.36
C ILE A 388 -9.99 -19.21 -4.58
N HIS A 389 -9.51 -17.98 -4.77
CA HIS A 389 -8.21 -17.53 -4.28
C HIS A 389 -8.30 -16.51 -3.14
N ALA A 390 -9.44 -16.42 -2.45
CA ALA A 390 -9.63 -15.58 -1.27
C ALA A 390 -8.50 -15.73 -0.22
N PRO A 391 -8.03 -16.96 0.12
CA PRO A 391 -6.91 -17.12 1.05
C PRO A 391 -5.60 -16.50 0.55
N LEU A 392 -5.33 -16.55 -0.76
CA LEU A 392 -4.15 -15.90 -1.35
C LEU A 392 -4.28 -14.37 -1.27
N LEU A 393 -5.45 -13.81 -1.58
CA LEU A 393 -5.70 -12.36 -1.48
C LEU A 393 -5.52 -11.84 -0.05
N ARG A 394 -5.98 -12.59 0.96
CA ARG A 394 -5.72 -12.25 2.38
C ARG A 394 -4.24 -12.37 2.74
N ALA A 395 -3.52 -13.34 2.16
CA ALA A 395 -2.09 -13.56 2.45
C ALA A 395 -1.18 -12.48 1.88
N VAL A 396 -1.46 -11.95 0.68
CA VAL A 396 -0.62 -10.92 0.04
C VAL A 396 -0.73 -9.53 0.67
N ILE A 397 -1.69 -9.34 1.58
CA ILE A 397 -1.84 -8.12 2.39
C ILE A 397 -1.51 -8.37 3.87
N ALA A 398 -0.97 -9.54 4.23
CA ALA A 398 -0.60 -9.87 5.60
C ALA A 398 0.72 -9.21 6.00
N SER A 399 0.71 -8.46 7.10
CA SER A 399 1.90 -7.89 7.76
C SER A 399 1.58 -7.62 9.23
N ALA A 400 2.62 -7.47 10.06
CA ALA A 400 2.47 -7.10 11.47
C ALA A 400 1.64 -5.81 11.62
N ALA A 401 1.92 -4.81 10.80
CA ALA A 401 1.23 -3.54 10.81
C ALA A 401 -0.25 -3.64 10.39
N ASN A 402 -0.56 -4.36 9.30
CA ASN A 402 -1.93 -4.46 8.79
C ASN A 402 -2.84 -5.33 9.68
N ASP A 403 -2.27 -6.24 10.49
CA ASP A 403 -3.00 -6.98 11.53
C ASP A 403 -3.60 -6.05 12.60
N HIS A 404 -3.06 -4.84 12.79
CA HIS A 404 -3.64 -3.82 13.69
C HIS A 404 -4.76 -2.98 13.05
N ARG A 405 -4.97 -3.10 11.73
CA ARG A 405 -5.91 -2.29 10.96
C ARG A 405 -7.18 -3.03 10.57
N LEU A 406 -7.05 -4.24 10.02
CA LEU A 406 -8.18 -4.96 9.41
C LEU A 406 -9.29 -5.28 10.43
N GLY A 407 -10.55 -5.16 10.00
CA GLY A 407 -11.74 -5.49 10.80
C GLY A 407 -12.12 -4.45 11.86
N ALA A 408 -11.59 -3.23 11.79
CA ALA A 408 -11.94 -2.13 12.67
C ALA A 408 -11.96 -0.80 11.91
N ASN A 409 -12.70 0.19 12.42
CA ASN A 409 -12.62 1.61 12.03
C ASN A 409 -12.41 1.83 10.52
N GLU A 410 -13.40 1.46 9.71
CA GLU A 410 -13.44 1.67 8.24
C GLU A 410 -12.50 0.79 7.39
N ALA A 411 -11.62 0.00 8.01
CA ALA A 411 -10.87 -1.04 7.30
C ALA A 411 -11.71 -2.31 7.13
N PRO A 412 -11.68 -2.99 5.97
CA PRO A 412 -12.51 -4.18 5.75
C PRO A 412 -12.11 -5.35 6.68
N PRO A 413 -13.02 -6.30 6.96
CA PRO A 413 -12.69 -7.51 7.71
C PRO A 413 -11.72 -8.40 6.92
N ALA A 414 -11.12 -9.38 7.61
CA ALA A 414 -10.21 -10.35 6.99
C ALA A 414 -10.91 -11.36 6.05
N ILE A 415 -12.25 -11.37 6.04
CA ILE A 415 -13.08 -12.18 5.15
C ILE A 415 -13.12 -11.53 3.78
N ILE A 416 -12.47 -12.13 2.78
CA ILE A 416 -12.51 -11.63 1.40
C ILE A 416 -13.89 -11.90 0.78
N SER A 417 -14.62 -10.83 0.47
CA SER A 417 -15.92 -10.85 -0.20
C SER A 417 -16.01 -9.76 -1.28
N ILE A 418 -16.94 -9.94 -2.22
CA ILE A 418 -17.19 -9.00 -3.31
C ILE A 418 -18.47 -8.21 -3.06
N PHE A 419 -18.37 -6.89 -3.13
CA PHE A 419 -19.52 -6.02 -3.33
C PHE A 419 -19.74 -5.76 -4.82
N LEU A 420 -20.91 -6.12 -5.36
CA LEU A 420 -21.28 -5.80 -6.75
C LEU A 420 -22.31 -4.67 -6.87
N GLY A 421 -22.98 -4.36 -5.76
CA GLY A 421 -24.12 -3.47 -5.75
C GLY A 421 -25.37 -4.11 -6.35
N ASP A 422 -26.48 -3.45 -6.08
CA ASP A 422 -27.83 -3.97 -6.27
C ASP A 422 -28.21 -4.29 -7.73
N GLN A 423 -27.64 -3.54 -8.68
CA GLN A 423 -27.91 -3.69 -10.10
C GLN A 423 -27.22 -4.93 -10.66
N LEU A 424 -25.92 -5.09 -10.42
CA LEU A 424 -25.15 -6.20 -10.97
C LEU A 424 -25.47 -7.51 -10.25
N THR A 425 -25.71 -7.49 -8.94
CA THR A 425 -26.17 -8.69 -8.22
C THR A 425 -27.49 -9.21 -8.80
N ASP A 426 -28.45 -8.34 -9.11
CA ASP A 426 -29.69 -8.76 -9.77
C ASP A 426 -29.45 -9.35 -11.17
N VAL A 427 -28.54 -8.77 -11.96
CA VAL A 427 -28.17 -9.31 -13.28
C VAL A 427 -27.57 -10.71 -13.18
N PHE A 428 -26.64 -10.95 -12.24
CA PHE A 428 -26.05 -12.27 -12.05
C PHE A 428 -27.05 -13.29 -11.46
N GLU A 429 -27.97 -12.87 -10.61
CA GLU A 429 -29.08 -13.70 -10.14
C GLU A 429 -30.04 -14.11 -11.28
N GLN A 430 -30.29 -13.21 -12.23
CA GLN A 430 -31.06 -13.56 -13.44
C GLN A 430 -30.30 -14.57 -14.31
N ILE A 431 -28.98 -14.41 -14.49
CA ILE A 431 -28.13 -15.38 -15.21
C ILE A 431 -28.24 -16.77 -14.57
N LYS A 432 -28.16 -16.85 -13.25
CA LYS A 432 -28.36 -18.11 -12.49
C LYS A 432 -29.71 -18.77 -12.80
N LYS A 433 -30.78 -17.97 -12.92
CA LYS A 433 -32.15 -18.42 -13.18
C LYS A 433 -32.48 -18.72 -14.65
N GLY A 434 -31.59 -18.41 -15.60
CA GLY A 434 -31.79 -18.72 -17.02
C GLY A 434 -31.53 -17.59 -18.01
N GLY A 435 -30.82 -16.54 -17.60
CA GLY A 435 -30.35 -15.44 -18.47
C GLY A 435 -30.85 -14.07 -18.00
N ALA A 436 -30.00 -13.05 -18.15
CA ALA A 436 -30.35 -11.67 -17.81
C ALA A 436 -31.26 -11.04 -18.88
N LYS A 437 -32.33 -10.36 -18.45
CA LYS A 437 -33.32 -9.72 -19.32
C LYS A 437 -33.46 -8.22 -19.08
N ARG A 438 -33.00 -7.73 -17.93
CA ARG A 438 -33.08 -6.33 -17.53
C ARG A 438 -32.00 -6.02 -16.50
N SER A 439 -31.69 -4.74 -16.35
CA SER A 439 -30.95 -4.20 -15.21
C SER A 439 -31.80 -3.15 -14.50
N LYS A 440 -31.58 -2.96 -13.19
CA LYS A 440 -32.14 -1.82 -12.45
C LYS A 440 -31.64 -0.52 -13.09
N LYS A 441 -32.49 0.49 -13.27
CA LYS A 441 -32.09 1.78 -13.88
C LYS A 441 -31.66 2.78 -12.81
N ALA A 442 -30.71 3.64 -13.17
CA ALA A 442 -30.44 4.88 -12.46
C ALA A 442 -31.72 5.72 -12.39
N GLY A 443 -31.98 6.32 -11.22
CA GLY A 443 -33.15 7.17 -10.97
C GLY A 443 -32.80 8.65 -11.05
N THR A 444 -33.70 9.49 -10.55
CA THR A 444 -33.45 10.93 -10.37
C THR A 444 -33.83 11.31 -8.94
N LEU A 445 -32.92 11.97 -8.23
CA LEU A 445 -33.15 12.54 -6.90
C LEU A 445 -33.80 13.92 -7.06
N THR A 446 -34.96 14.09 -6.41
CA THR A 446 -35.57 15.40 -6.24
C THR A 446 -35.20 15.91 -4.86
N VAL A 447 -34.34 16.93 -4.78
CA VAL A 447 -33.79 17.45 -3.52
C VAL A 447 -34.81 18.33 -2.76
N GLY A 448 -36.02 18.50 -3.29
CA GLY A 448 -37.08 19.28 -2.65
C GLY A 448 -36.82 20.79 -2.61
N VAL A 449 -35.85 21.27 -3.40
CA VAL A 449 -35.50 22.67 -3.56
C VAL A 449 -35.48 22.99 -5.06
N ASP A 450 -36.38 23.87 -5.51
CA ASP A 450 -36.63 24.15 -6.93
C ASP A 450 -35.46 24.84 -7.65
N THR A 451 -34.50 25.39 -6.91
CA THR A 451 -33.30 26.02 -7.47
C THR A 451 -32.24 25.02 -7.93
N LEU A 452 -32.34 23.74 -7.53
CA LEU A 452 -31.39 22.71 -7.92
C LEU A 452 -31.95 21.84 -9.06
N PRO A 453 -31.12 21.48 -10.05
CA PRO A 453 -31.56 20.55 -11.08
C PRO A 453 -31.85 19.17 -10.46
N PRO A 454 -32.76 18.38 -11.06
CA PRO A 454 -32.91 16.99 -10.70
C PRO A 454 -31.57 16.26 -10.83
N LEU A 455 -31.09 15.67 -9.74
CA LEU A 455 -29.77 15.04 -9.72
C LEU A 455 -29.88 13.58 -10.21
N PRO A 456 -28.97 13.11 -11.08
CA PRO A 456 -28.93 11.69 -11.43
C PRO A 456 -28.67 10.84 -10.17
N LYS A 457 -29.42 9.75 -10.02
CA LYS A 457 -29.25 8.79 -8.92
C LYS A 457 -28.68 7.49 -9.47
N ASP A 458 -27.57 7.02 -8.91
CA ASP A 458 -27.04 5.70 -9.25
C ASP A 458 -28.02 4.56 -8.91
N ALA A 459 -27.88 3.43 -9.60
CA ALA A 459 -28.78 2.28 -9.47
C ALA A 459 -28.64 1.48 -8.16
N GLY A 460 -27.67 1.86 -7.31
CA GLY A 460 -27.39 1.27 -6.00
C GLY A 460 -26.47 2.18 -5.19
N ASP A 461 -26.43 1.95 -3.88
CA ASP A 461 -25.49 2.65 -2.99
C ASP A 461 -24.10 2.00 -3.05
N ARG A 462 -23.07 2.68 -2.53
CA ARG A 462 -21.72 2.13 -2.38
C ARG A 462 -21.57 1.47 -1.01
N ASN A 463 -20.71 0.46 -0.91
CA ASN A 463 -20.41 -0.19 0.36
C ASN A 463 -18.95 0.08 0.74
N ARG A 464 -18.76 0.64 1.94
CA ARG A 464 -17.44 1.00 2.48
C ARG A 464 -16.72 -0.18 3.16
N THR A 465 -17.48 -1.15 3.65
CA THR A 465 -17.00 -2.25 4.52
C THR A 465 -16.47 -3.45 3.74
N SER A 466 -16.78 -3.54 2.44
CA SER A 466 -16.36 -4.67 1.60
C SER A 466 -14.87 -4.60 1.26
N PRO A 467 -14.13 -5.72 1.36
CA PRO A 467 -12.73 -5.78 0.96
C PRO A 467 -12.50 -5.56 -0.53
N PHE A 468 -13.41 -6.03 -1.40
CA PHE A 468 -13.27 -5.94 -2.85
C PHE A 468 -14.58 -5.47 -3.49
N ALA A 469 -14.65 -4.19 -3.86
CA ALA A 469 -15.91 -3.57 -4.28
C ALA A 469 -15.89 -3.13 -5.74
N PHE A 470 -16.94 -3.46 -6.48
CA PHE A 470 -17.16 -2.90 -7.81
C PHE A 470 -17.64 -1.45 -7.69
N THR A 471 -16.86 -0.52 -8.24
CA THR A 471 -17.09 0.94 -8.12
C THR A 471 -17.43 1.59 -9.46
N GLY A 472 -18.23 0.89 -10.25
CA GLY A 472 -18.84 1.39 -11.50
C GLY A 472 -18.17 0.88 -12.76
N ASN A 473 -16.84 0.89 -12.82
CA ASN A 473 -16.06 0.40 -13.98
C ASN A 473 -14.74 -0.29 -13.60
N ARG A 474 -14.56 -0.57 -12.31
CA ARG A 474 -13.33 -1.14 -11.74
C ARG A 474 -13.65 -1.82 -10.42
N PHE A 475 -12.69 -2.58 -9.89
CA PHE A 475 -12.79 -3.11 -8.53
C PHE A 475 -11.79 -2.43 -7.61
N GLU A 476 -12.23 -2.08 -6.42
CA GLU A 476 -11.43 -1.43 -5.39
C GLU A 476 -11.06 -2.46 -4.31
N PHE A 477 -9.76 -2.73 -4.14
CA PHE A 477 -9.25 -3.63 -3.10
C PHE A 477 -8.78 -2.82 -1.88
N ARG A 478 -9.60 -2.81 -0.83
CA ARG A 478 -9.42 -1.95 0.35
C ARG A 478 -8.54 -2.56 1.45
N ALA A 479 -8.26 -3.85 1.36
CA ALA A 479 -7.51 -4.57 2.39
C ALA A 479 -6.00 -4.31 2.35
N VAL A 480 -5.48 -3.65 1.31
CA VAL A 480 -4.05 -3.33 1.17
C VAL A 480 -3.64 -2.29 2.22
N GLY A 481 -2.50 -2.52 2.88
CA GLY A 481 -1.96 -1.63 3.90
C GLY A 481 -1.27 -0.38 3.34
N SER A 482 -1.34 0.73 4.07
CA SER A 482 -0.72 2.01 3.72
C SER A 482 0.80 1.94 3.52
N SER A 483 1.52 1.07 4.21
CA SER A 483 2.98 0.91 4.04
C SER A 483 3.36 -0.11 2.97
N GLN A 484 2.40 -0.95 2.52
CA GLN A 484 2.66 -2.08 1.64
C GLN A 484 2.88 -1.67 0.17
N SER A 485 3.79 -2.35 -0.52
CA SER A 485 3.91 -2.23 -1.98
C SER A 485 2.68 -2.83 -2.68
N LEU A 486 2.18 -2.15 -3.70
CA LEU A 486 1.08 -2.62 -4.57
C LEU A 486 1.40 -3.92 -5.31
N ALA A 487 2.69 -4.24 -5.47
CA ALA A 487 3.16 -5.37 -6.25
C ALA A 487 2.53 -6.71 -5.84
N GLY A 488 2.48 -7.01 -4.54
CA GLY A 488 1.93 -8.28 -4.04
C GLY A 488 0.46 -8.47 -4.44
N PRO A 489 -0.43 -7.52 -4.06
CA PRO A 489 -1.82 -7.50 -4.49
C PRO A 489 -2.00 -7.58 -6.02
N LEU A 490 -1.26 -6.78 -6.79
CA LEU A 490 -1.37 -6.77 -8.26
C LEU A 490 -0.95 -8.10 -8.89
N VAL A 491 0.14 -8.71 -8.44
CA VAL A 491 0.61 -10.01 -8.92
C VAL A 491 -0.43 -11.09 -8.65
N ALA A 492 -1.03 -11.09 -7.46
CA ALA A 492 -2.10 -12.01 -7.13
C ALA A 492 -3.31 -11.77 -8.04
N LEU A 493 -3.87 -10.56 -8.06
CA LEU A 493 -5.05 -10.18 -8.84
C LEU A 493 -4.90 -10.53 -10.32
N ASN A 494 -3.81 -10.08 -10.97
CA ASN A 494 -3.55 -10.36 -12.37
C ASN A 494 -3.49 -11.87 -12.66
N THR A 495 -2.85 -12.65 -11.78
CA THR A 495 -2.66 -14.10 -12.00
C THR A 495 -3.96 -14.89 -11.77
N ILE A 496 -4.72 -14.60 -10.71
CA ILE A 496 -5.97 -15.30 -10.40
C ILE A 496 -7.05 -15.00 -11.46
N ILE A 497 -7.03 -13.79 -12.01
CA ILE A 497 -7.95 -13.37 -13.08
C ILE A 497 -7.52 -13.97 -14.41
N ALA A 498 -6.22 -14.01 -14.73
CA ALA A 498 -5.71 -14.75 -15.88
C ALA A 498 -6.15 -16.22 -15.84
N GLU A 499 -6.17 -16.86 -14.65
CA GLU A 499 -6.69 -18.21 -14.51
C GLU A 499 -8.17 -18.34 -14.81
N SER A 500 -8.98 -17.42 -14.31
CA SER A 500 -10.42 -17.46 -14.53
C SER A 500 -10.78 -17.13 -15.98
N VAL A 501 -10.01 -16.27 -16.64
CA VAL A 501 -10.14 -15.99 -18.08
C VAL A 501 -9.74 -17.23 -18.91
N ASP A 502 -8.64 -17.92 -18.56
CA ASP A 502 -8.27 -19.19 -19.22
C ASP A 502 -9.36 -20.26 -19.07
N PHE A 503 -9.92 -20.40 -17.86
CA PHE A 503 -11.03 -21.33 -17.61
C PHE A 503 -12.22 -21.05 -18.53
N ILE A 504 -12.63 -19.79 -18.64
CA ILE A 504 -13.75 -19.38 -19.51
C ILE A 504 -13.40 -19.61 -20.98
N ALA A 505 -12.25 -19.12 -21.45
CA ALA A 505 -11.82 -19.26 -22.84
C ALA A 505 -11.79 -20.74 -23.27
N THR A 506 -11.22 -21.61 -22.43
CA THR A 506 -11.15 -23.06 -22.66
C THR A 506 -12.55 -23.70 -22.72
N ALA A 507 -13.46 -23.30 -21.83
CA ALA A 507 -14.83 -23.81 -21.84
C ALA A 507 -15.60 -23.37 -23.10
N LEU A 508 -15.44 -22.12 -23.52
CA LEU A 508 -16.06 -21.57 -24.72
C LEU A 508 -15.52 -22.21 -26.01
N GLU A 509 -14.20 -22.37 -26.14
CA GLU A 509 -13.59 -23.07 -27.29
C GLU A 509 -14.11 -24.50 -27.43
N LYS A 510 -14.18 -25.24 -26.31
CA LYS A 510 -14.68 -26.61 -26.30
C LYS A 510 -16.16 -26.69 -26.70
N ALA A 511 -16.97 -25.74 -26.25
CA ALA A 511 -18.41 -25.71 -26.52
C ALA A 511 -18.74 -25.23 -27.94
N THR A 512 -18.00 -24.24 -28.45
CA THR A 512 -18.24 -23.65 -29.78
C THR A 512 -17.59 -24.45 -30.90
N LYS A 513 -16.43 -25.09 -30.65
CA LYS A 513 -15.59 -25.72 -31.69
C LYS A 513 -15.32 -24.78 -32.89
N GLY A 514 -15.20 -23.47 -32.62
CA GLY A 514 -14.99 -22.44 -33.64
C GLY A 514 -16.23 -22.01 -34.41
N ASP A 515 -17.44 -22.43 -34.00
CA ASP A 515 -18.71 -21.96 -34.58
C ASP A 515 -19.26 -20.74 -33.80
N PRO A 516 -19.22 -19.52 -34.38
CA PRO A 516 -19.68 -18.31 -33.70
C PRO A 516 -21.15 -18.35 -33.31
N LYS A 517 -21.99 -19.11 -34.03
CA LYS A 517 -23.43 -19.21 -33.72
C LYS A 517 -23.69 -19.90 -32.38
N LYS A 518 -22.74 -20.69 -31.88
CA LYS A 518 -22.83 -21.39 -30.59
C LYS A 518 -22.32 -20.57 -29.41
N LEU A 519 -21.66 -19.43 -29.66
CA LEU A 519 -21.01 -18.63 -28.63
C LEU A 519 -22.00 -18.17 -27.56
N ASN A 520 -23.13 -17.59 -27.95
CA ASN A 520 -24.12 -17.07 -27.01
C ASN A 520 -24.66 -18.16 -26.07
N ALA A 521 -24.99 -19.34 -26.61
CA ALA A 521 -25.49 -20.46 -25.81
C ALA A 521 -24.39 -21.03 -24.88
N ALA A 522 -23.16 -21.14 -25.37
CA ALA A 522 -22.01 -21.56 -24.57
C ALA A 522 -21.73 -20.56 -23.43
N LEU A 523 -21.79 -19.27 -23.72
CA LEU A 523 -21.54 -18.20 -22.77
C LEU A 523 -22.55 -18.20 -21.63
N GLN A 524 -23.84 -18.24 -21.96
CA GLN A 524 -24.90 -18.32 -20.95
C GLN A 524 -24.72 -19.54 -20.02
N LYS A 525 -24.29 -20.68 -20.58
CA LYS A 525 -24.00 -21.87 -19.78
C LYS A 525 -22.80 -21.68 -18.85
N VAL A 526 -21.69 -21.13 -19.35
CA VAL A 526 -20.46 -20.90 -18.56
C VAL A 526 -20.71 -19.87 -17.47
N LEU A 527 -21.38 -18.75 -17.77
CA LEU A 527 -21.72 -17.73 -16.78
C LEU A 527 -22.64 -18.30 -15.69
N LYS A 528 -23.65 -19.07 -16.07
CA LYS A 528 -24.53 -19.75 -15.11
C LYS A 528 -23.75 -20.73 -14.23
N GLU A 529 -22.82 -21.50 -14.80
CA GLU A 529 -21.98 -22.42 -14.03
C GLU A 529 -21.12 -21.67 -13.01
N ILE A 530 -20.49 -20.56 -13.41
CA ILE A 530 -19.65 -19.76 -12.54
C ILE A 530 -20.47 -19.21 -11.36
N ILE A 531 -21.56 -18.51 -11.64
CA ILE A 531 -22.37 -17.90 -10.57
C ILE A 531 -22.99 -18.95 -9.66
N THR A 532 -23.42 -20.09 -10.19
CA THR A 532 -23.96 -21.17 -9.34
C THR A 532 -22.92 -21.73 -8.36
N LYS A 533 -21.62 -21.68 -8.71
CA LYS A 533 -20.55 -22.23 -7.88
C LYS A 533 -19.86 -21.20 -6.99
N HIS A 534 -19.86 -19.93 -7.41
CA HIS A 534 -19.01 -18.89 -6.84
C HIS A 534 -19.79 -17.68 -6.30
N ASP A 535 -21.13 -17.69 -6.30
CA ASP A 535 -21.95 -16.62 -5.73
C ASP A 535 -21.77 -16.41 -4.23
N ARG A 536 -21.30 -17.43 -3.49
CA ARG A 536 -21.05 -17.35 -2.05
C ARG A 536 -20.15 -16.18 -1.63
N VAL A 537 -19.23 -15.75 -2.50
CA VAL A 537 -18.31 -14.62 -2.23
C VAL A 537 -19.01 -13.25 -2.35
N ILE A 538 -20.17 -13.18 -3.00
CA ILE A 538 -20.89 -11.92 -3.23
C ILE A 538 -21.67 -11.54 -1.96
N PHE A 539 -21.35 -10.39 -1.39
CA PHE A 539 -22.01 -9.86 -0.21
C PHE A 539 -22.17 -8.34 -0.31
N ASN A 540 -23.41 -7.87 -0.22
CA ASN A 540 -23.75 -6.46 -0.34
C ASN A 540 -24.12 -5.78 1.00
N GLY A 541 -24.06 -6.51 2.11
CA GLY A 541 -24.43 -6.02 3.45
C GLY A 541 -23.28 -5.41 4.23
N ASP A 542 -23.50 -5.18 5.52
CA ASP A 542 -22.48 -4.68 6.44
C ASP A 542 -21.43 -5.75 6.74
N GLY A 543 -20.20 -5.52 6.28
CA GLY A 543 -19.06 -6.42 6.49
C GLY A 543 -18.59 -6.50 7.94
N TYR A 544 -18.98 -5.56 8.81
CA TYR A 544 -18.60 -5.57 10.23
C TYR A 544 -19.54 -6.35 11.11
N SER A 545 -20.73 -6.69 10.62
CA SER A 545 -21.74 -7.28 11.47
C SER A 545 -21.33 -8.70 11.92
N GLU A 546 -21.61 -9.02 13.17
CA GLU A 546 -21.36 -10.37 13.70
C GLU A 546 -22.17 -11.42 12.93
N GLU A 547 -23.35 -11.03 12.41
CA GLU A 547 -24.16 -11.87 11.53
C GLU A 547 -23.43 -12.23 10.25
N TRP A 548 -22.75 -11.27 9.60
CA TRP A 548 -21.96 -11.55 8.39
C TRP A 548 -20.78 -12.46 8.72
N HIS A 549 -20.07 -12.20 9.81
CA HIS A 549 -18.96 -13.04 10.23
C HIS A 549 -19.39 -14.51 10.44
N ARG A 550 -20.54 -14.72 11.10
CA ARG A 550 -21.12 -16.05 11.28
C ARG A 550 -21.58 -16.67 9.97
N GLU A 551 -22.36 -15.95 9.16
CA GLU A 551 -22.88 -16.44 7.88
C GLU A 551 -21.74 -16.81 6.91
N ALA A 552 -20.72 -15.95 6.80
CA ALA A 552 -19.59 -16.15 5.90
C ALA A 552 -18.83 -17.44 6.22
N VAL A 553 -18.55 -17.69 7.50
CA VAL A 553 -17.75 -18.84 7.94
C VAL A 553 -18.60 -20.11 8.06
N GLU A 554 -19.76 -20.03 8.71
CA GLU A 554 -20.58 -21.20 9.03
C GLU A 554 -21.41 -21.67 7.84
N ASP A 555 -22.05 -20.77 7.09
CA ASP A 555 -22.96 -21.14 6.00
C ASP A 555 -22.25 -21.15 4.66
N ARG A 556 -21.49 -20.08 4.36
CA ARG A 556 -20.86 -19.87 3.05
C ARG A 556 -19.47 -20.48 2.93
N LYS A 557 -18.87 -20.90 4.05
CA LYS A 557 -17.53 -21.51 4.12
C LYS A 557 -16.43 -20.63 3.53
N LEU A 558 -16.56 -19.31 3.67
CA LEU A 558 -15.50 -18.34 3.39
C LEU A 558 -14.45 -18.38 4.51
N VAL A 559 -13.20 -18.15 4.14
CA VAL A 559 -12.07 -18.19 5.07
C VAL A 559 -11.96 -16.85 5.81
N ASN A 560 -11.81 -16.92 7.14
CA ASN A 560 -11.55 -15.78 8.01
C ASN A 560 -10.21 -15.94 8.73
N ASN A 561 -9.11 -15.62 8.03
CA ASN A 561 -7.77 -15.64 8.63
C ASN A 561 -7.46 -14.26 9.21
N ILE A 562 -7.70 -14.08 10.50
CA ILE A 562 -7.63 -12.76 11.14
C ILE A 562 -6.19 -12.27 11.21
N SER A 563 -5.24 -13.18 11.44
CA SER A 563 -3.83 -12.84 11.66
C SER A 563 -2.91 -13.21 10.51
N THR A 564 -1.73 -12.58 10.47
CA THR A 564 -0.63 -12.94 9.57
C THR A 564 -0.19 -14.40 9.75
N LEU A 565 -0.19 -14.92 10.98
CA LEU A 565 0.12 -16.32 11.31
C LEU A 565 -0.77 -17.30 10.51
N GLU A 566 -2.07 -17.02 10.44
CA GLU A 566 -3.05 -17.89 9.75
C GLU A 566 -3.05 -17.65 8.24
N SER A 567 -2.72 -16.43 7.81
CA SER A 567 -2.82 -15.99 6.42
C SER A 567 -1.62 -16.40 5.57
N LEU A 568 -0.39 -16.19 6.05
CA LEU A 568 0.83 -16.43 5.27
C LEU A 568 0.96 -17.85 4.69
N PRO A 569 0.59 -18.94 5.40
CA PRO A 569 0.70 -20.30 4.85
C PRO A 569 -0.06 -20.51 3.54
N ALA A 570 -1.11 -19.72 3.26
CA ALA A 570 -1.87 -19.82 2.01
C ALA A 570 -1.01 -19.52 0.77
N MET A 571 0.05 -18.73 0.88
CA MET A 571 0.97 -18.45 -0.24
C MET A 571 1.69 -19.70 -0.77
N ALA A 572 1.93 -20.69 0.09
CA ALA A 572 2.64 -21.92 -0.24
C ALA A 572 1.70 -23.13 -0.37
N SER A 573 0.38 -22.91 -0.46
CA SER A 573 -0.58 -23.98 -0.72
C SER A 573 -0.31 -24.64 -2.07
N LYS A 574 -0.73 -25.91 -2.22
CA LYS A 574 -0.50 -26.67 -3.46
C LYS A 574 -1.18 -25.99 -4.66
N GLU A 575 -2.34 -25.42 -4.40
CA GLU A 575 -3.19 -24.70 -5.35
C GLU A 575 -2.49 -23.42 -5.84
N VAL A 576 -1.93 -22.63 -4.92
CA VAL A 576 -1.22 -21.39 -5.26
C VAL A 576 0.10 -21.66 -5.98
N VAL A 577 0.86 -22.67 -5.54
CA VAL A 577 2.09 -23.07 -6.25
C VAL A 577 1.77 -23.56 -7.67
N ALA A 578 0.68 -24.32 -7.85
CA ALA A 578 0.24 -24.77 -9.17
C ALA A 578 -0.20 -23.60 -10.06
N LEU A 579 -0.95 -22.63 -9.50
CA LEU A 579 -1.38 -21.41 -10.17
C LEU A 579 -0.17 -20.64 -10.75
N PHE A 580 0.75 -20.22 -9.89
CA PHE A 580 1.88 -19.40 -10.31
C PHE A 580 2.83 -20.15 -11.27
N LYS A 581 3.01 -21.46 -11.08
CA LYS A 581 3.79 -22.31 -11.99
C LYS A 581 3.13 -22.41 -13.37
N LYS A 582 1.81 -22.60 -13.43
CA LYS A 582 1.06 -22.72 -14.70
C LYS A 582 1.23 -21.47 -15.57
N TYR A 583 1.12 -20.29 -14.97
CA TYR A 583 1.23 -19.00 -15.66
C TYR A 583 2.65 -18.42 -15.69
N LYS A 584 3.65 -19.17 -15.20
CA LYS A 584 5.07 -18.78 -15.20
C LYS A 584 5.34 -17.42 -14.54
N VAL A 585 4.61 -17.12 -13.48
CA VAL A 585 4.73 -15.85 -12.75
C VAL A 585 5.74 -15.99 -11.61
N LEU A 586 5.56 -17.01 -10.76
CA LEU A 586 6.50 -17.41 -9.72
C LEU A 586 6.73 -18.93 -9.75
N SER A 587 7.98 -19.32 -9.56
CA SER A 587 8.41 -20.69 -9.29
C SER A 587 8.20 -21.04 -7.81
N LYS A 588 8.21 -22.34 -7.50
CA LYS A 588 8.13 -22.80 -6.10
C LYS A 588 9.24 -22.20 -5.23
N ARG A 589 10.46 -22.10 -5.75
CA ARG A 589 11.61 -21.52 -5.03
C ARG A 589 11.38 -20.02 -4.74
N GLU A 590 10.84 -19.27 -5.69
CA GLU A 590 10.50 -17.86 -5.52
C GLU A 590 9.35 -17.64 -4.51
N ILE A 591 8.39 -18.56 -4.43
CA ILE A 591 7.30 -18.53 -3.45
C ILE A 591 7.82 -18.83 -2.05
N ASP A 592 8.57 -19.94 -1.90
CA ASP A 592 9.12 -20.37 -0.62
C ASP A 592 10.04 -19.26 -0.05
N SER A 593 10.87 -18.63 -0.90
CA SER A 593 11.70 -17.49 -0.53
C SER A 593 10.92 -16.29 -0.02
N ARG A 594 9.86 -15.86 -0.72
CA ARG A 594 9.02 -14.74 -0.28
C ARG A 594 8.33 -15.04 1.04
N LEU A 595 7.85 -16.27 1.21
CA LEU A 595 7.22 -16.70 2.46
C LEU A 595 8.19 -16.59 3.63
N GLU A 596 9.44 -17.07 3.48
CA GLU A 596 10.44 -16.95 4.54
C GLU A 596 10.80 -15.49 4.84
N VAL A 597 11.01 -14.66 3.81
CA VAL A 597 11.27 -13.21 4.01
C VAL A 597 10.11 -12.53 4.75
N TYR A 598 8.87 -12.83 4.42
CA TYR A 598 7.71 -12.21 5.08
C TYR A 598 7.53 -12.68 6.53
N LYS A 599 7.85 -13.95 6.83
CA LYS A 599 7.89 -14.43 8.21
C LYS A 599 8.99 -13.75 9.02
N GLU A 600 10.18 -13.64 8.45
CA GLU A 600 11.34 -12.98 9.07
C GLU A 600 11.02 -11.51 9.37
N GLN A 601 10.49 -10.77 8.39
CA GLN A 601 10.06 -9.38 8.57
C GLN A 601 9.01 -9.23 9.67
N TYR A 602 8.03 -10.13 9.73
CA TYR A 602 7.03 -10.13 10.80
C TYR A 602 7.69 -10.30 12.17
N CYS A 603 8.51 -11.34 12.34
CA CYS A 603 9.20 -11.61 13.61
C CYS A 603 10.12 -10.45 14.01
N MET A 604 10.91 -9.92 13.08
CA MET A 604 11.80 -8.78 13.34
C MET A 604 11.04 -7.53 13.76
N THR A 605 9.90 -7.25 13.13
CA THR A 605 9.05 -6.10 13.50
C THR A 605 8.58 -6.24 14.94
N ILE A 606 7.99 -7.39 15.29
CA ILE A 606 7.50 -7.65 16.66
C ILE A 606 8.65 -7.68 17.67
N ASN A 607 9.82 -8.19 17.29
CA ASN A 607 11.01 -8.20 18.14
C ASN A 607 11.48 -6.78 18.49
N VAL A 608 11.53 -5.88 17.50
CA VAL A 608 11.88 -4.46 17.71
C VAL A 608 10.83 -3.77 18.59
N GLU A 609 9.55 -3.96 18.29
CA GLU A 609 8.47 -3.39 19.10
C GLU A 609 8.50 -3.90 20.56
N ALA A 610 8.76 -5.19 20.78
CA ALA A 610 8.86 -5.77 22.12
C ALA A 610 10.05 -5.22 22.92
N ASN A 611 11.21 -5.07 22.27
CA ASN A 611 12.39 -4.48 22.90
C ASN A 611 12.14 -3.02 23.31
N LEU A 612 11.57 -2.21 22.42
CA LEU A 612 11.22 -0.82 22.72
C LEU A 612 10.14 -0.70 23.80
N THR A 613 9.13 -1.58 23.77
CA THR A 613 8.09 -1.65 24.80
C THR A 613 8.73 -1.87 26.18
N ALA A 614 9.61 -2.86 26.32
CA ALA A 614 10.28 -3.14 27.58
C ALA A 614 11.23 -2.01 28.00
N GLU A 615 12.00 -1.46 27.07
CA GLU A 615 12.96 -0.39 27.33
C GLU A 615 12.28 0.89 27.80
N ILE A 616 11.28 1.39 27.06
CA ILE A 616 10.58 2.65 27.37
C ILE A 616 9.78 2.50 28.67
N ALA A 617 9.07 1.37 28.85
CA ALA A 617 8.32 1.11 30.07
C ALA A 617 9.23 1.11 31.31
N LEU A 618 10.40 0.48 31.23
CA LEU A 618 11.33 0.34 32.35
C LEU A 618 12.15 1.61 32.63
N THR A 619 12.60 2.31 31.59
CA THR A 619 13.60 3.38 31.72
C THR A 619 12.99 4.78 31.74
N MET A 620 11.78 4.95 31.21
CA MET A 620 11.10 6.25 31.12
C MET A 620 9.84 6.30 31.99
N ILE A 621 8.89 5.39 31.78
CA ILE A 621 7.56 5.45 32.41
C ILE A 621 7.62 5.01 33.88
N TYR A 622 8.21 3.85 34.17
CA TYR A 622 8.31 3.34 35.54
C TYR A 622 8.98 4.35 36.49
N PRO A 623 10.13 4.98 36.16
CA PRO A 623 10.72 6.01 37.01
C PRO A 623 9.86 7.27 37.16
N ALA A 624 9.08 7.65 36.15
CA ALA A 624 8.16 8.78 36.26
C ALA A 624 7.03 8.49 37.26
N ALA A 625 6.44 7.30 37.18
CA ALA A 625 5.40 6.86 38.12
C ALA A 625 5.94 6.78 39.56
N VAL A 626 7.15 6.23 39.78
CA VAL A 626 7.78 6.16 41.12
C VAL A 626 8.07 7.55 41.70
N ARG A 627 8.48 8.52 40.88
CA ARG A 627 8.64 9.91 41.33
C ARG A 627 7.33 10.50 41.81
N TYR A 628 6.25 10.33 41.03
CA TYR A 628 4.92 10.80 41.43
C TYR A 628 4.40 10.10 42.69
N GLN A 629 4.61 8.78 42.81
CA GLN A 629 4.30 8.03 44.03
C GLN A 629 5.02 8.63 45.25
N SER A 630 6.28 9.02 45.10
CA SER A 630 7.07 9.63 46.17
C SER A 630 6.51 10.99 46.59
N GLU A 631 6.05 11.80 45.64
CA GLU A 631 5.40 13.09 45.93
C GLU A 631 4.08 12.91 46.69
N LEU A 632 3.24 11.97 46.27
CA LEU A 632 1.99 11.63 46.96
C LEU A 632 2.25 11.08 48.37
N ALA A 633 3.26 10.23 48.55
CA ALA A 633 3.65 9.70 49.85
C ALA A 633 4.16 10.82 50.79
N GLN A 634 4.95 11.76 50.26
CA GLN A 634 5.42 12.91 51.02
C GLN A 634 4.26 13.84 51.42
N ALA A 635 3.30 14.07 50.51
CA ALA A 635 2.09 14.84 50.80
C ALA A 635 1.27 14.18 51.92
N ALA A 636 1.10 12.85 51.86
CA ALA A 636 0.42 12.08 52.90
C ALA A 636 1.11 12.21 54.27
N ALA A 637 2.43 12.10 54.31
CA ALA A 637 3.22 12.27 55.53
C ALA A 637 3.07 13.69 56.11
N ASN A 638 3.11 14.72 55.26
CA ASN A 638 2.97 16.12 55.66
C ASN A 638 1.56 16.42 56.21
N CYS A 639 0.51 15.93 55.56
CA CYS A 639 -0.86 16.06 56.04
C CYS A 639 -1.03 15.40 57.41
N ASN A 640 -0.54 14.17 57.58
CA ASN A 640 -0.59 13.47 58.86
C ASN A 640 0.17 14.22 59.96
N ALA A 641 1.34 14.77 59.66
CA ALA A 641 2.12 15.58 60.60
C ALA A 641 1.41 16.89 61.00
N ALA A 642 0.62 17.47 60.09
CA ALA A 642 -0.21 18.66 60.34
C ALA A 642 -1.56 18.35 61.02
N GLY A 643 -1.87 17.08 61.29
CA GLY A 643 -3.16 16.65 61.86
C GLY A 643 -4.33 16.69 60.86
N VAL A 644 -4.05 16.73 59.55
CA VAL A 644 -5.03 16.73 58.46
C VAL A 644 -5.10 15.32 57.84
N LYS A 645 -6.31 14.79 57.63
CA LYS A 645 -6.49 13.50 56.97
C LYS A 645 -6.12 13.62 55.48
N PHE A 646 -5.14 12.84 55.03
CA PHE A 646 -4.83 12.68 53.62
C PHE A 646 -5.77 11.67 52.95
N GLU A 647 -6.18 11.96 51.71
CA GLU A 647 -6.95 11.03 50.90
C GLU A 647 -6.00 10.08 50.15
N THR A 648 -5.96 8.81 50.56
CA THR A 648 -4.95 7.84 50.07
C THR A 648 -5.26 7.26 48.69
N CYS A 649 -6.48 7.43 48.18
CA CYS A 649 -6.94 6.78 46.95
C CYS A 649 -6.00 6.99 45.75
N PRO A 650 -5.48 8.20 45.46
CA PRO A 650 -4.50 8.40 44.39
C PRO A 650 -3.17 7.67 44.64
N LEU A 651 -2.66 7.69 45.87
CA LEU A 651 -1.40 7.02 46.23
C LEU A 651 -1.54 5.49 46.13
N ASP A 652 -2.64 4.95 46.63
CA ASP A 652 -2.95 3.52 46.58
C ASP A 652 -3.05 3.06 45.11
N ARG A 653 -3.73 3.84 44.27
CA ARG A 653 -3.91 3.54 42.84
C ARG A 653 -2.58 3.55 42.07
N VAL A 654 -1.75 4.57 42.26
CA VAL A 654 -0.43 4.65 41.59
C VAL A 654 0.47 3.52 42.06
N THR A 655 0.45 3.18 43.36
CA THR A 655 1.24 2.08 43.93
C THR A 655 0.85 0.72 43.35
N GLU A 656 -0.46 0.48 43.19
CA GLU A 656 -0.99 -0.71 42.53
C GLU A 656 -0.49 -0.81 41.09
N LEU A 657 -0.65 0.26 40.30
CA LEU A 657 -0.25 0.29 38.89
C LEU A 657 1.26 0.13 38.70
N ILE A 658 2.11 0.71 39.55
CA ILE A 658 3.57 0.50 39.52
C ILE A 658 3.91 -0.97 39.74
N THR A 659 3.22 -1.63 40.68
CA THR A 659 3.43 -3.06 40.95
C THR A 659 3.02 -3.91 39.75
N GLN A 660 1.85 -3.61 39.16
CA GLN A 660 1.38 -4.27 37.94
C GLN A 660 2.33 -4.06 36.76
N LEU A 661 2.87 -2.84 36.59
CA LEU A 661 3.80 -2.52 35.51
C LEU A 661 5.09 -3.33 35.64
N GLY A 662 5.64 -3.43 36.85
CA GLY A 662 6.83 -4.26 37.11
C GLY A 662 6.59 -5.73 36.77
N ALA A 663 5.42 -6.28 37.12
CA ALA A 663 5.04 -7.64 36.78
C ALA A 663 4.84 -7.84 35.27
N ALA A 664 4.18 -6.90 34.59
CA ALA A 664 3.94 -6.94 33.14
C ALA A 664 5.25 -6.86 32.34
N ILE A 665 6.18 -5.98 32.73
CA ILE A 665 7.53 -5.91 32.15
C ILE A 665 8.27 -7.24 32.35
N GLY A 666 8.16 -7.84 33.54
CA GLY A 666 8.73 -9.16 33.82
C GLY A 666 8.19 -10.25 32.88
N ALA A 667 6.86 -10.32 32.73
CA ALA A 667 6.19 -11.26 31.83
C ALA A 667 6.58 -11.05 30.35
N LEU A 668 6.72 -9.80 29.90
CA LEU A 668 7.21 -9.49 28.56
C LEU A 668 8.65 -9.98 28.36
N LYS A 669 9.54 -9.75 29.32
CA LYS A 669 10.94 -10.24 29.25
C LYS A 669 11.02 -11.77 29.23
N GLU A 670 10.14 -12.47 29.94
CA GLU A 670 10.06 -13.93 29.92
C GLU A 670 9.49 -14.46 28.59
N ALA A 671 8.52 -13.76 28.02
CA ALA A 671 7.92 -14.11 26.73
C ALA A 671 8.84 -13.78 25.54
N HIS A 672 9.70 -12.77 25.68
CA HIS A 672 10.56 -12.28 24.61
C HIS A 672 11.74 -13.23 24.35
N ILE A 673 11.81 -13.74 23.12
CA ILE A 673 12.88 -14.61 22.64
C ILE A 673 13.35 -14.02 21.31
N GLU A 674 14.65 -13.79 21.17
CA GLU A 674 15.26 -13.07 20.04
C GLU A 674 14.95 -13.71 18.67
N ASP A 675 14.94 -15.05 18.60
CA ASP A 675 14.63 -15.82 17.38
C ASP A 675 13.22 -16.46 17.42
N ALA A 676 12.25 -15.76 18.01
CA ALA A 676 10.87 -16.23 18.06
C ALA A 676 10.28 -16.43 16.65
N ASP A 677 9.61 -17.56 16.43
CA ASP A 677 8.84 -17.78 15.21
C ASP A 677 7.55 -16.93 15.20
N VAL A 678 6.84 -16.92 14.06
CA VAL A 678 5.60 -16.17 13.88
C VAL A 678 4.54 -16.57 14.90
N LYS A 679 4.50 -17.86 15.29
CA LYS A 679 3.51 -18.39 16.23
C LYS A 679 3.78 -17.88 17.64
N HIS A 680 5.03 -17.94 18.11
CA HIS A 680 5.43 -17.44 19.41
C HIS A 680 5.27 -15.92 19.50
N SER A 681 5.69 -15.20 18.46
CA SER A 681 5.49 -13.74 18.35
C SER A 681 4.02 -13.37 18.52
N ARG A 682 3.11 -14.03 17.78
CA ARG A 682 1.67 -13.74 17.85
C ARG A 682 1.00 -14.16 19.15
N THR A 683 1.39 -15.30 19.72
CA THR A 683 0.64 -15.94 20.83
C THR A 683 1.23 -15.67 22.22
N LYS A 684 2.47 -15.17 22.30
CA LYS A 684 3.18 -14.91 23.57
C LYS A 684 3.70 -13.48 23.66
N ILE A 685 4.43 -13.00 22.66
CA ILE A 685 5.07 -11.68 22.72
C ILE A 685 4.03 -10.55 22.63
N ILE A 686 3.18 -10.56 21.59
CA ILE A 686 2.15 -9.52 21.40
C ILE A 686 1.22 -9.40 22.62
N PRO A 687 0.62 -10.48 23.17
CA PRO A 687 -0.21 -10.38 24.37
C PRO A 687 0.53 -9.83 25.59
N ALA A 688 1.83 -10.14 25.74
CA ALA A 688 2.62 -9.58 26.83
C ALA A 688 2.90 -8.08 26.64
N MET A 689 3.12 -7.62 25.41
CA MET A 689 3.22 -6.20 25.08
C MET A 689 1.91 -5.46 25.37
N ASP A 690 0.77 -6.03 24.95
CA ASP A 690 -0.56 -5.47 25.22
C ASP A 690 -0.81 -5.33 26.72
N GLY A 691 -0.37 -6.30 27.53
CA GLY A 691 -0.45 -6.23 29.00
C GLY A 691 0.42 -5.13 29.60
N VAL A 692 1.62 -4.85 29.05
CA VAL A 692 2.42 -3.69 29.48
C VAL A 692 1.71 -2.39 29.09
N ARG A 693 1.19 -2.32 27.87
CA ARG A 693 0.47 -1.15 27.37
C ARG A 693 -0.73 -0.79 28.23
N GLU A 694 -1.58 -1.77 28.58
CA GLU A 694 -2.77 -1.54 29.40
C GLU A 694 -2.44 -0.82 30.72
N VAL A 695 -1.37 -1.25 31.40
CA VAL A 695 -0.94 -0.63 32.66
C VAL A 695 -0.32 0.75 32.43
N VAL A 696 0.46 0.94 31.36
CA VAL A 696 1.05 2.23 31.01
C VAL A 696 -0.03 3.27 30.68
N ASP A 697 -1.01 2.90 29.85
CA ASP A 697 -2.10 3.80 29.46
C ASP A 697 -2.95 4.18 30.70
N ALA A 698 -3.11 3.26 31.66
CA ALA A 698 -3.74 3.57 32.94
C ALA A 698 -2.90 4.49 33.85
N LEU A 699 -1.56 4.39 33.81
CA LEU A 699 -0.66 5.29 34.52
C LEU A 699 -0.68 6.70 33.93
N GLU A 700 -0.77 6.85 32.60
CA GLU A 700 -0.86 8.14 31.91
C GLU A 700 -2.03 8.98 32.45
N ALA A 701 -3.16 8.33 32.76
CA ALA A 701 -4.36 8.99 33.25
C ALA A 701 -4.28 9.48 34.71
N VAL A 702 -3.29 9.03 35.50
CA VAL A 702 -3.21 9.33 36.94
C VAL A 702 -1.90 9.99 37.37
N VAL A 703 -0.81 9.79 36.64
CA VAL A 703 0.48 10.43 36.91
C VAL A 703 0.38 11.92 36.57
N ALA A 704 1.00 12.77 37.40
CA ALA A 704 1.02 14.20 37.14
C ALA A 704 1.61 14.53 35.75
N ASP A 705 0.93 15.40 35.01
CA ASP A 705 1.24 15.72 33.63
C ASP A 705 2.68 16.23 33.43
N ASP A 706 3.17 17.04 34.37
CA ASP A 706 4.51 17.60 34.37
C ASP A 706 5.61 16.55 34.63
N LEU A 707 5.25 15.37 35.11
CA LEU A 707 6.16 14.22 35.27
C LEU A 707 6.07 13.22 34.12
N TRP A 708 5.00 13.27 33.32
CA TRP A 708 4.78 12.30 32.24
C TRP A 708 5.82 12.47 31.11
N PRO A 709 6.53 11.39 30.72
CA PRO A 709 7.73 11.54 29.89
C PRO A 709 7.50 11.54 28.39
N LEU A 710 6.31 11.16 27.90
CA LEU A 710 6.01 11.02 26.48
C LEU A 710 4.96 12.06 26.07
N PRO A 711 5.08 12.69 24.87
CA PRO A 711 3.96 13.42 24.28
C PRO A 711 2.68 12.58 24.25
N THR A 712 1.58 13.13 24.75
CA THR A 712 0.28 12.45 24.80
C THR A 712 -0.40 12.49 23.43
N TYR A 713 -1.39 11.63 23.20
CA TYR A 713 -2.16 11.68 21.95
C TYR A 713 -2.86 13.04 21.76
N GLN A 714 -3.37 13.64 22.83
CA GLN A 714 -4.01 14.95 22.77
C GLN A 714 -3.04 16.03 22.24
N GLU A 715 -1.78 16.00 22.66
CA GLU A 715 -0.78 16.96 22.20
C GLU A 715 -0.42 16.75 20.74
N MET A 716 -0.08 15.52 20.37
CA MET A 716 0.40 15.20 19.02
C MET A 716 -0.64 15.44 17.94
N LEU A 717 -1.93 15.26 18.27
CA LEU A 717 -3.02 15.32 17.30
C LEU A 717 -3.65 16.72 17.17
N PHE A 718 -3.58 17.56 18.21
CA PHE A 718 -4.31 18.82 18.25
C PHE A 718 -3.46 20.08 18.45
N ILE A 719 -2.22 19.98 18.94
CA ILE A 719 -1.30 21.12 18.97
C ILE A 719 -0.70 21.27 17.57
N LYS A 720 -0.89 22.44 16.93
CA LYS A 720 -0.53 22.69 15.53
C LYS A 720 0.20 24.01 15.36
#